data_AF-A0A4Q1VQG5-F1
#
_entry.id   AF-A0A4Q1VQG5-F1
#
_cell.length_a   1.000
_cell.length_b   1.000
_cell.length_c   1.000
_cell.angle_alpha   90.00
_cell.angle_beta   90.00
_cell.angle_gamma   90.00
#
_symmetry.space_group_name_H-M   'P 1'
#
loop_
_entity.id
_entity.type
_entity.pdbx_description
1 polymer ?
#
loop_
_entity_poly.entity_id
_entity_poly.type
_entity_poly.pdbx_seq_one_letter_code
_entity_poly.pdbx_strand_id
1 'polypeptide(L)'
;MNQMTLTKPGSRNLGFERKLSQALEGEVCFDAFTRGRYATDASIYQIVPQGVAFPKSEADLAAALTIAAEHGVPVIARGGGTSQNGQPIGDALILDMSRHFNAIRDYDPAARTVSVAPGIVLEALNTHVKEDGLFFPVEPSTASRCTIGGMVGNNSSGARSLRYGKMVDNVVALKALFHDGEPFALGEGPVGDNASPRARALMETMLALADRHRDEIEAIFPKVQRRVGGYNLDELIVPRPNLSHLLVGSEGTLALTTQATLKLSPLPQHRVMGVCHFPNFRAAMETTQHLVALGPAAVELVDNNVLVLGADIPLFVRTLADITKGKPNCLLLVEFAGDDLAALKGDLRRLDQCMADHGFPDAVVEVIEPARQKPVWDVREACLNIMMSMKGDGKPVSFIEDCAVPLEHLADYTDAVTALFERHGTRGTWYAHASVGCLHVRPILNMKTEAGVKAMRGIAEEACELVRRFKGSFSGEHGDGISRSDFVEPMFGGPLTRAFEAVKDGFDPGNHLNPGKIVRAYHMDDRSLMRFSPGYATPVPMETALDWSDWGGLGGAVEMCNNNGTCRKMAGGTMCPSYRATRNEQHLTRGRANTLRLAISGQLGEGAFTSPEMKETLDLCVSCKGCKRDCPTGVDMARMKVEFLHHYHGKHGLPLKERLIAFLPRYAPIAAKLAPLMNLRDRIPLLAKLSERWLGFSARRSLPVWRKPWRETAGRSDPSAVQGDNRDIVLFGDTFNRYFERENLEAAERVLLAGGYRLHRVAAAGGGRPLCCGRTFLSAGLVDEARAEARRTLDALAPFVARGARVVGLEPSCLMSFRDEFAALLPKAEVEPLAKVALLIEELLAGDMAAGRTSLPLRDQGGRVAHLHGHCHQKAFDAMGAVEKTLRAVPGLEVRPIESSCCGMSGAFGYGAATIDVSLAMGELSLLPAVRKAAANDLVVADGTSCRHQIHDGAGREAVHVVRVLDEALKEMGTPT
;
A
#
# COMPACT_ATOMS: atom_id res chain seq x y z
N MET A 1 -37.51 -13.07 -31.24
CA MET A 1 -36.57 -14.11 -30.82
C MET A 1 -35.46 -14.21 -31.86
N ASN A 2 -34.40 -13.41 -31.72
CA ASN A 2 -33.13 -13.62 -32.42
C ASN A 2 -32.16 -14.14 -31.36
N GLN A 3 -31.67 -15.37 -31.55
CA GLN A 3 -30.59 -15.94 -30.74
C GLN A 3 -29.33 -15.11 -30.97
N MET A 4 -29.07 -14.17 -30.07
CA MET A 4 -27.73 -13.63 -29.87
C MET A 4 -26.83 -14.81 -29.51
N THR A 5 -25.93 -15.15 -30.43
CA THR A 5 -24.80 -16.03 -30.19
C THR A 5 -23.95 -15.41 -29.09
N LEU A 6 -24.24 -15.77 -27.83
CA LEU A 6 -23.39 -15.48 -26.68
C LEU A 6 -22.03 -16.13 -26.95
N THR A 7 -21.04 -15.31 -27.31
CA THR A 7 -19.63 -15.67 -27.25
C THR A 7 -19.34 -16.26 -25.87
N LYS A 8 -18.68 -17.43 -25.83
CA LYS A 8 -18.28 -18.07 -24.56
C LYS A 8 -17.63 -17.02 -23.63
N PRO A 9 -17.98 -16.98 -22.34
CA PRO A 9 -17.29 -16.13 -21.37
C PRO A 9 -15.78 -16.36 -21.50
N GLY A 10 -15.04 -15.30 -21.86
CA GLY A 10 -13.58 -15.36 -22.01
C GLY A 10 -13.03 -15.31 -23.44
N SER A 11 -13.81 -15.51 -24.52
CA SER A 11 -13.27 -15.37 -25.88
C SER A 11 -13.04 -13.90 -26.25
N ARG A 12 -11.80 -13.54 -26.57
CA ARG A 12 -11.37 -12.18 -26.95
C ARG A 12 -12.16 -11.68 -28.18
N ASN A 13 -12.96 -10.63 -28.01
CA ASN A 13 -13.67 -9.98 -29.12
C ASN A 13 -12.71 -9.09 -29.93
N LEU A 14 -12.09 -9.69 -30.95
CA LEU A 14 -11.08 -9.03 -31.78
C LEU A 14 -11.63 -7.81 -32.55
N GLY A 15 -12.92 -7.84 -32.91
CA GLY A 15 -13.57 -6.72 -33.60
C GLY A 15 -13.71 -5.49 -32.70
N PHE A 16 -14.19 -5.73 -31.47
CA PHE A 16 -14.34 -4.69 -30.46
C PHE A 16 -13.00 -4.10 -30.05
N GLU A 17 -12.00 -4.94 -29.76
CA GLU A 17 -10.65 -4.50 -29.44
C GLU A 17 -10.05 -3.63 -30.56
N ARG A 18 -10.11 -4.09 -31.82
CA ARG A 18 -9.52 -3.35 -32.94
C ARG A 18 -10.15 -1.98 -33.10
N LYS A 19 -11.47 -1.88 -32.98
CA LYS A 19 -12.18 -0.59 -33.09
C LYS A 19 -11.78 0.37 -31.97
N LEU A 20 -11.72 -0.11 -30.71
CA LEU A 20 -11.27 0.69 -29.58
C LEU A 20 -9.82 1.17 -29.78
N SER A 21 -8.90 0.27 -30.12
CA SER A 21 -7.48 0.60 -30.31
C SER A 21 -7.23 1.56 -31.48
N GLN A 22 -8.14 1.63 -32.46
CA GLN A 22 -8.06 2.59 -33.57
C GLN A 22 -8.65 3.96 -33.21
N ALA A 23 -9.64 4.00 -32.33
CA ALA A 23 -10.38 5.22 -31.99
C ALA A 23 -9.80 5.97 -30.79
N LEU A 24 -9.24 5.26 -29.80
CA LEU A 24 -8.74 5.85 -28.57
C LEU A 24 -7.26 6.24 -28.69
N GLU A 25 -6.90 7.38 -28.10
CA GLU A 25 -5.50 7.76 -27.88
C GLU A 25 -4.89 7.01 -26.68
N GLY A 26 -5.75 6.62 -25.74
CA GLY A 26 -5.43 5.76 -24.60
C GLY A 26 -5.11 4.31 -24.98
N GLU A 27 -4.33 3.64 -24.14
CA GLU A 27 -4.02 2.21 -24.32
C GLU A 27 -5.28 1.34 -24.10
N VAL A 28 -5.42 0.27 -24.89
CA VAL A 28 -6.51 -0.70 -24.82
C VAL A 28 -5.93 -2.10 -24.71
N CYS A 29 -6.34 -2.87 -23.70
CA CYS A 29 -5.78 -4.18 -23.37
C CYS A 29 -6.89 -5.25 -23.25
N PHE A 30 -6.77 -6.31 -24.03
CA PHE A 30 -7.66 -7.48 -24.01
C PHE A 30 -6.95 -8.79 -23.63
N ASP A 31 -5.67 -8.71 -23.26
CA ASP A 31 -4.89 -9.87 -22.81
C ASP A 31 -5.39 -10.40 -21.46
N ALA A 32 -5.21 -11.70 -21.23
CA ALA A 32 -5.73 -12.38 -20.04
C ALA A 32 -5.10 -11.85 -18.74
N PHE A 33 -3.84 -11.44 -18.76
CA PHE A 33 -3.12 -10.95 -17.58
C PHE A 33 -3.66 -9.59 -17.14
N THR A 34 -3.88 -8.67 -18.08
CA THR A 34 -4.48 -7.37 -17.79
C THR A 34 -5.92 -7.52 -17.33
N ARG A 35 -6.75 -8.28 -18.06
CA ARG A 35 -8.13 -8.53 -17.65
C ARG A 35 -8.20 -9.15 -16.25
N GLY A 36 -7.34 -10.12 -15.94
CA GLY A 36 -7.22 -10.72 -14.61
C GLY A 36 -6.85 -9.73 -13.50
N ARG A 37 -5.93 -8.79 -13.76
CA ARG A 37 -5.55 -7.73 -12.80
C ARG A 37 -6.71 -6.79 -12.47
N TYR A 38 -7.58 -6.52 -13.45
CA TYR A 38 -8.75 -5.64 -13.29
C TYR A 38 -10.04 -6.38 -12.90
N ALA A 39 -9.99 -7.71 -12.80
CA ALA A 39 -11.14 -8.53 -12.42
C ALA A 39 -11.53 -8.41 -10.94
N THR A 40 -10.67 -7.82 -10.10
CA THR A 40 -10.89 -7.69 -8.65
C THR A 40 -10.80 -6.24 -8.19
N ASP A 41 -11.52 -5.93 -7.13
CA ASP A 41 -11.32 -4.80 -6.23
C ASP A 41 -11.05 -5.34 -4.81
N ALA A 42 -11.28 -4.54 -3.76
CA ALA A 42 -11.10 -4.96 -2.36
C ALA A 42 -12.30 -5.74 -1.78
N SER A 43 -13.29 -6.10 -2.60
CA SER A 43 -14.44 -6.92 -2.23
C SER A 43 -14.14 -8.42 -2.28
N ILE A 44 -15.17 -9.22 -1.99
CA ILE A 44 -15.15 -10.68 -2.11
C ILE A 44 -15.34 -11.20 -3.55
N TYR A 45 -15.56 -10.31 -4.51
CA TYR A 45 -15.92 -10.67 -5.88
C TYR A 45 -14.73 -10.65 -6.83
N GLN A 46 -14.88 -11.37 -7.94
CA GLN A 46 -13.98 -11.39 -9.07
C GLN A 46 -14.76 -11.62 -10.36
N ILE A 47 -14.86 -10.60 -11.21
CA ILE A 47 -15.53 -10.71 -12.50
C ILE A 47 -14.56 -10.26 -13.58
N VAL A 48 -14.21 -11.17 -14.50
CA VAL A 48 -13.22 -10.89 -15.55
C VAL A 48 -13.86 -9.96 -16.59
N PRO A 49 -13.29 -8.75 -16.83
CA PRO A 49 -13.83 -7.83 -17.84
C PRO A 49 -13.61 -8.37 -19.25
N GLN A 50 -14.30 -7.81 -20.25
CA GLN A 50 -14.02 -8.10 -21.65
C GLN A 50 -12.71 -7.45 -22.11
N GLY A 51 -12.44 -6.23 -21.64
CA GLY A 51 -11.23 -5.47 -21.91
C GLY A 51 -11.05 -4.31 -20.93
N VAL A 52 -9.89 -3.69 -20.97
CA VAL A 52 -9.54 -2.52 -20.14
C VAL A 52 -8.99 -1.43 -21.04
N ALA A 53 -9.45 -0.19 -20.87
CA ALA A 53 -8.91 0.97 -21.56
C ALA A 53 -8.44 2.05 -20.57
N PHE A 54 -7.44 2.81 -21.00
CA PHE A 54 -6.76 3.86 -20.23
C PHE A 54 -6.93 5.22 -20.91
N PRO A 55 -8.14 5.82 -20.86
CA PRO A 55 -8.47 7.02 -21.60
C PRO A 55 -7.61 8.22 -21.16
N LYS A 56 -7.29 9.10 -22.11
CA LYS A 56 -6.51 10.33 -21.88
C LYS A 56 -7.33 11.60 -22.03
N SER A 57 -8.48 11.52 -22.70
CA SER A 57 -9.32 12.67 -23.04
C SER A 57 -10.81 12.36 -22.90
N GLU A 58 -11.66 13.38 -22.90
CA GLU A 58 -13.12 13.19 -22.96
C GLU A 58 -13.56 12.57 -24.29
N ALA A 59 -12.81 12.81 -25.38
CA ALA A 59 -13.06 12.19 -26.68
C ALA A 59 -12.85 10.67 -26.64
N ASP A 60 -11.80 10.19 -25.94
CA ASP A 60 -11.60 8.76 -25.71
C ASP A 60 -12.79 8.14 -24.97
N LEU A 61 -13.34 8.86 -23.97
CA LEU A 61 -14.48 8.39 -23.18
C LEU A 61 -15.75 8.28 -24.03
N ALA A 62 -16.07 9.33 -24.80
CA ALA A 62 -17.21 9.33 -25.69
C ALA A 62 -17.08 8.22 -26.75
N ALA A 63 -15.92 8.08 -27.38
CA ALA A 63 -15.66 7.02 -28.35
C ALA A 63 -15.79 5.62 -27.73
N ALA A 64 -15.27 5.42 -26.51
CA ALA A 64 -15.41 4.15 -25.80
C ALA A 64 -16.88 3.79 -25.53
N LEU A 65 -17.69 4.75 -25.08
CA LEU A 65 -19.13 4.56 -24.83
C LEU A 65 -19.87 4.19 -26.13
N THR A 66 -19.67 4.96 -27.20
CA THR A 66 -20.31 4.70 -28.49
C THR A 66 -19.92 3.32 -29.04
N ILE A 67 -18.62 2.99 -29.07
CA ILE A 67 -18.14 1.72 -29.60
C ILE A 67 -18.59 0.54 -28.73
N ALA A 68 -18.61 0.69 -27.40
CA ALA A 68 -19.10 -0.36 -26.51
C ALA A 68 -20.59 -0.63 -26.73
N ALA A 69 -21.40 0.42 -26.89
CA ALA A 69 -22.82 0.31 -27.23
C ALA A 69 -23.03 -0.41 -28.57
N GLU A 70 -22.25 -0.10 -29.62
CA GLU A 70 -22.31 -0.81 -30.91
C GLU A 70 -22.08 -2.33 -30.80
N HIS A 71 -21.32 -2.77 -29.80
CA HIS A 71 -21.01 -4.19 -29.57
C HIS A 71 -21.86 -4.82 -28.46
N GLY A 72 -22.81 -4.07 -27.87
CA GLY A 72 -23.60 -4.52 -26.73
C GLY A 72 -22.76 -4.80 -25.49
N VAL A 73 -21.62 -4.14 -25.32
CA VAL A 73 -20.72 -4.30 -24.18
C VAL A 73 -20.97 -3.18 -23.18
N PRO A 74 -21.26 -3.48 -21.89
CA PRO A 74 -21.37 -2.45 -20.87
C PRO A 74 -20.04 -1.75 -20.60
N VAL A 75 -20.10 -0.57 -20.00
CA VAL A 75 -18.94 0.23 -19.59
C VAL A 75 -18.95 0.44 -18.08
N ILE A 76 -17.78 0.28 -17.46
CA ILE A 76 -17.57 0.49 -16.02
C ILE A 76 -16.43 1.48 -15.82
N ALA A 77 -16.72 2.59 -15.16
CA ALA A 77 -15.70 3.54 -14.73
C ALA A 77 -14.93 3.00 -13.52
N ARG A 78 -13.60 3.13 -13.54
CA ARG A 78 -12.75 2.69 -12.45
C ARG A 78 -11.71 3.75 -12.07
N GLY A 79 -11.64 4.00 -10.76
CA GLY A 79 -10.57 4.77 -10.12
C GLY A 79 -9.45 3.88 -9.60
N GLY A 80 -9.11 3.99 -8.31
CA GLY A 80 -8.07 3.18 -7.66
C GLY A 80 -8.40 1.68 -7.49
N GLY A 81 -9.64 1.27 -7.74
CA GLY A 81 -10.13 -0.08 -7.47
C GLY A 81 -10.08 -0.44 -5.98
N THR A 82 -10.46 0.51 -5.12
CA THR A 82 -10.41 0.41 -3.65
C THR A 82 -11.73 -0.02 -3.03
N SER A 83 -12.77 -0.24 -3.85
CA SER A 83 -14.12 -0.54 -3.39
C SER A 83 -14.20 -1.90 -2.70
N GLN A 84 -15.13 -2.01 -1.75
CA GLN A 84 -15.31 -3.19 -0.91
C GLN A 84 -16.58 -3.98 -1.22
N ASN A 85 -17.40 -3.48 -2.15
CA ASN A 85 -18.68 -4.09 -2.53
C ASN A 85 -18.77 -4.45 -4.02
N GLY A 86 -17.68 -4.39 -4.80
CA GLY A 86 -17.69 -4.86 -6.20
C GLY A 86 -18.16 -3.82 -7.21
N GLN A 87 -18.17 -2.53 -6.89
CA GLN A 87 -18.60 -1.46 -7.80
C GLN A 87 -17.82 -1.39 -9.12
N PRO A 88 -16.48 -1.41 -9.15
CA PRO A 88 -15.69 -1.11 -10.34
C PRO A 88 -15.22 -2.38 -11.07
N ILE A 89 -16.04 -3.45 -11.04
CA ILE A 89 -15.79 -4.74 -11.69
C ILE A 89 -17.06 -5.28 -12.36
N GLY A 90 -16.88 -6.07 -13.41
CA GLY A 90 -17.97 -6.67 -14.18
C GLY A 90 -17.50 -7.19 -15.55
N ASP A 91 -18.35 -7.97 -16.21
CA ASP A 91 -18.14 -8.43 -17.60
C ASP A 91 -18.43 -7.29 -18.59
N ALA A 92 -17.48 -6.36 -18.67
CA ALA A 92 -17.64 -5.07 -19.32
C ALA A 92 -16.31 -4.56 -19.90
N LEU A 93 -16.34 -3.42 -20.60
CA LEU A 93 -15.16 -2.59 -20.80
C LEU A 93 -14.91 -1.76 -19.53
N ILE A 94 -13.76 -1.98 -18.89
CA ILE A 94 -13.34 -1.17 -17.74
C ILE A 94 -12.54 0.03 -18.24
N LEU A 95 -12.92 1.24 -17.82
CA LEU A 95 -12.18 2.47 -18.08
C LEU A 95 -11.41 2.90 -16.82
N ASP A 96 -10.09 2.69 -16.78
CA ASP A 96 -9.25 3.18 -15.68
C ASP A 96 -8.89 4.66 -15.90
N MET A 97 -9.61 5.53 -15.18
CA MET A 97 -9.42 6.98 -15.25
C MET A 97 -8.16 7.47 -14.52
N SER A 98 -7.61 6.65 -13.62
CA SER A 98 -6.59 7.08 -12.67
C SER A 98 -5.18 7.18 -13.26
N ARG A 99 -4.92 6.51 -14.38
CA ARG A 99 -3.59 6.47 -15.01
C ARG A 99 -3.26 7.77 -15.74
N HIS A 100 -4.19 8.23 -16.58
CA HIS A 100 -3.96 9.37 -17.47
C HIS A 100 -5.00 10.51 -17.31
N PHE A 101 -6.25 10.22 -16.93
CA PHE A 101 -7.33 11.20 -16.83
C PHE A 101 -7.50 11.76 -15.41
N ASN A 102 -6.45 12.39 -14.88
CA ASN A 102 -6.29 12.71 -13.45
C ASN A 102 -5.83 14.14 -13.14
N ALA A 103 -6.05 15.09 -14.07
CA ALA A 103 -5.60 16.47 -13.93
C ALA A 103 -6.55 17.36 -13.09
N ILE A 104 -5.98 18.36 -12.42
CA ILE A 104 -6.71 19.54 -11.97
C ILE A 104 -7.05 20.36 -13.22
N ARG A 105 -8.32 20.75 -13.36
CA ARG A 105 -8.85 21.47 -14.53
C ARG A 105 -8.94 22.97 -14.28
N ASP A 106 -9.36 23.34 -13.08
CA ASP A 106 -9.51 24.72 -12.64
C ASP A 106 -9.35 24.80 -11.12
N TYR A 107 -8.82 25.90 -10.61
CA TYR A 107 -8.58 26.11 -9.19
C TYR A 107 -8.68 27.59 -8.82
N ASP A 108 -9.62 27.91 -7.93
CA ASP A 108 -9.82 29.25 -7.38
C ASP A 108 -9.68 29.21 -5.85
N PRO A 109 -8.52 29.62 -5.29
CA PRO A 109 -8.32 29.67 -3.83
C PRO A 109 -9.19 30.72 -3.14
N ALA A 110 -9.55 31.82 -3.83
CA ALA A 110 -10.36 32.89 -3.25
C ALA A 110 -11.83 32.44 -3.10
N ALA A 111 -12.38 31.81 -4.15
CA ALA A 111 -13.71 31.19 -4.10
C ALA A 111 -13.71 29.86 -3.32
N ARG A 112 -12.53 29.31 -3.00
CA ARG A 112 -12.34 28.00 -2.35
C ARG A 112 -13.01 26.88 -3.15
N THR A 113 -12.78 26.87 -4.46
CA THR A 113 -13.33 25.87 -5.36
C THR A 113 -12.25 25.27 -6.24
N VAL A 114 -12.39 23.98 -6.55
CA VAL A 114 -11.49 23.29 -7.47
C VAL A 114 -12.31 22.40 -8.41
N SER A 115 -11.98 22.41 -9.69
CA SER A 115 -12.52 21.48 -10.67
C SER A 115 -11.45 20.47 -11.08
N VAL A 116 -11.76 19.19 -11.01
CA VAL A 116 -10.81 18.11 -11.25
C VAL A 116 -11.36 17.01 -12.14
N ALA A 117 -10.48 16.31 -12.85
CA ALA A 117 -10.80 15.06 -13.52
C ALA A 117 -11.05 13.93 -12.48
N PRO A 118 -11.95 12.98 -12.76
CA PRO A 118 -12.35 11.91 -11.83
C PRO A 118 -11.19 10.98 -11.42
N GLY A 119 -10.12 10.91 -12.21
CA GLY A 119 -8.96 10.06 -11.94
C GLY A 119 -7.98 10.62 -10.91
N ILE A 120 -8.12 11.88 -10.47
CA ILE A 120 -7.18 12.47 -9.51
C ILE A 120 -7.30 11.79 -8.14
N VAL A 121 -6.16 11.45 -7.54
CA VAL A 121 -6.09 10.87 -6.19
C VAL A 121 -6.27 11.98 -5.15
N LEU A 122 -7.05 11.71 -4.09
CA LEU A 122 -7.35 12.71 -3.05
C LEU A 122 -6.10 13.32 -2.42
N GLU A 123 -5.13 12.50 -2.00
CA GLU A 123 -3.88 13.01 -1.40
C GLU A 123 -3.10 13.91 -2.39
N ALA A 124 -3.15 13.63 -3.70
CA ALA A 124 -2.51 14.47 -4.71
C ALA A 124 -3.20 15.84 -4.84
N LEU A 125 -4.54 15.86 -4.80
CA LEU A 125 -5.31 17.11 -4.75
C LEU A 125 -4.98 17.91 -3.48
N ASN A 126 -5.06 17.28 -2.31
CA ASN A 126 -4.79 17.95 -1.04
C ASN A 126 -3.34 18.40 -0.89
N THR A 127 -2.38 17.73 -1.52
CA THR A 127 -0.99 18.20 -1.56
C THR A 127 -0.88 19.52 -2.32
N HIS A 128 -1.63 19.69 -3.41
CA HIS A 128 -1.62 20.91 -4.22
C HIS A 128 -2.27 22.11 -3.50
N VAL A 129 -3.50 21.95 -3.02
CA VAL A 129 -4.27 23.08 -2.44
C VAL A 129 -3.80 23.50 -1.05
N LYS A 130 -2.98 22.67 -0.38
CA LYS A 130 -2.43 22.95 0.95
C LYS A 130 -1.48 24.15 0.97
N GLU A 131 -0.84 24.47 -0.15
CA GLU A 131 0.06 25.63 -0.26
C GLU A 131 -0.68 26.96 0.04
N ASP A 132 -1.98 27.03 -0.25
CA ASP A 132 -2.84 28.18 0.04
C ASP A 132 -3.59 28.06 1.37
N GLY A 133 -3.21 27.11 2.23
CA GLY A 133 -3.89 26.85 3.50
C GLY A 133 -5.30 26.25 3.35
N LEU A 134 -5.58 25.60 2.22
CA LEU A 134 -6.86 24.94 1.93
C LEU A 134 -6.72 23.42 1.87
N PHE A 135 -7.84 22.71 1.97
CA PHE A 135 -7.93 21.27 1.72
C PHE A 135 -9.34 20.86 1.30
N PHE A 136 -9.46 19.74 0.60
CA PHE A 136 -10.73 19.05 0.41
C PHE A 136 -10.99 18.13 1.62
N PRO A 137 -12.10 18.32 2.35
CA PRO A 137 -12.22 17.78 3.71
C PRO A 137 -12.79 16.37 3.82
N VAL A 138 -13.37 15.81 2.75
CA VAL A 138 -13.84 14.43 2.75
C VAL A 138 -12.63 13.51 2.65
N GLU A 139 -12.22 12.94 3.78
CA GLU A 139 -11.00 12.14 3.90
C GLU A 139 -11.32 10.68 4.29
N PRO A 140 -11.60 9.80 3.31
CA PRO A 140 -11.70 8.37 3.56
C PRO A 140 -10.35 7.83 4.03
N SER A 141 -10.35 6.71 4.76
CA SER A 141 -9.11 5.92 5.04
C SER A 141 -8.35 5.55 3.75
N THR A 142 -9.07 5.63 2.63
CA THR A 142 -8.78 5.63 1.19
C THR A 142 -7.73 6.63 0.62
N ALA A 143 -7.52 7.75 1.31
CA ALA A 143 -7.10 9.04 0.71
C ALA A 143 -5.85 9.01 -0.18
N SER A 144 -4.88 8.17 0.16
CA SER A 144 -3.63 8.01 -0.59
C SER A 144 -3.74 7.28 -1.93
N ARG A 145 -4.93 6.74 -2.27
CA ARG A 145 -5.16 5.96 -3.51
C ARG A 145 -6.58 6.02 -4.07
N CYS A 146 -7.60 6.40 -3.29
CA CYS A 146 -8.93 6.65 -3.86
C CYS A 146 -8.88 7.85 -4.79
N THR A 147 -9.67 7.80 -5.85
CA THR A 147 -9.82 8.91 -6.78
C THR A 147 -11.11 9.67 -6.51
N ILE A 148 -11.14 10.95 -6.84
CA ILE A 148 -12.32 11.80 -6.64
C ILE A 148 -13.55 11.23 -7.34
N GLY A 149 -13.40 10.69 -8.56
CA GLY A 149 -14.52 10.05 -9.27
C GLY A 149 -15.08 8.83 -8.55
N GLY A 150 -14.23 8.01 -7.94
CA GLY A 150 -14.70 6.90 -7.09
C GLY A 150 -15.40 7.39 -5.83
N MET A 151 -14.89 8.47 -5.22
CA MET A 151 -15.52 9.09 -4.05
C MET A 151 -16.90 9.66 -4.40
N VAL A 152 -17.03 10.37 -5.52
CA VAL A 152 -18.32 10.84 -6.05
C VAL A 152 -19.25 9.66 -6.29
N GLY A 153 -18.77 8.62 -6.99
CA GLY A 153 -19.56 7.42 -7.31
C GLY A 153 -20.11 6.71 -6.07
N ASN A 154 -19.35 6.63 -4.98
CA ASN A 154 -19.78 5.96 -3.75
C ASN A 154 -20.43 6.90 -2.71
N ASN A 155 -20.55 8.20 -3.01
CA ASN A 155 -20.89 9.25 -2.04
C ASN A 155 -20.07 9.15 -0.75
N SER A 156 -18.75 8.95 -0.90
CA SER A 156 -17.86 8.60 0.20
C SER A 156 -17.88 9.59 1.36
N SER A 157 -17.50 9.09 2.53
CA SER A 157 -17.33 9.89 3.74
C SER A 157 -15.91 9.76 4.28
N GLY A 158 -15.68 10.19 5.52
CA GLY A 158 -14.37 10.13 6.17
C GLY A 158 -14.46 10.41 7.65
N ALA A 159 -13.38 10.16 8.40
CA ALA A 159 -13.37 10.25 9.87
C ALA A 159 -13.89 11.59 10.44
N ARG A 160 -13.78 12.67 9.66
CA ARG A 160 -14.21 14.02 10.05
C ARG A 160 -15.56 14.43 9.45
N SER A 161 -16.36 13.47 8.99
CA SER A 161 -17.66 13.75 8.41
C SER A 161 -18.61 14.43 9.38
N LEU A 162 -18.46 14.20 10.69
CA LEU A 162 -19.22 14.91 11.72
C LEU A 162 -19.16 16.43 11.53
N ARG A 163 -18.00 16.96 11.08
CA ARG A 163 -17.80 18.39 10.82
C ARG A 163 -18.00 18.80 9.37
N TYR A 164 -17.59 17.97 8.42
CA TYR A 164 -17.48 18.37 7.01
C TYR A 164 -18.47 17.67 6.06
N GLY A 165 -19.28 16.74 6.57
CA GLY A 165 -20.22 15.97 5.76
C GLY A 165 -19.55 14.88 4.90
N LYS A 166 -20.31 14.38 3.92
CA LYS A 166 -19.91 13.39 2.92
C LYS A 166 -19.70 14.07 1.55
N MET A 167 -19.48 13.30 0.50
CA MET A 167 -19.21 13.84 -0.84
C MET A 167 -20.34 14.75 -1.34
N VAL A 168 -21.60 14.37 -1.19
CA VAL A 168 -22.74 15.15 -1.69
C VAL A 168 -22.74 16.59 -1.16
N ASP A 169 -22.37 16.80 0.11
CA ASP A 169 -22.35 18.12 0.76
C ASP A 169 -21.26 19.04 0.17
N ASN A 170 -20.22 18.44 -0.42
CA ASN A 170 -19.02 19.11 -0.89
C ASN A 170 -18.92 19.20 -2.42
N VAL A 171 -19.83 18.56 -3.17
CA VAL A 171 -19.92 18.67 -4.64
C VAL A 171 -20.76 19.89 -5.03
N VAL A 172 -20.19 20.75 -5.87
CA VAL A 172 -20.86 21.95 -6.43
C VAL A 172 -21.52 21.63 -7.76
N ALA A 173 -20.80 20.97 -8.66
CA ALA A 173 -21.28 20.66 -10.01
C ALA A 173 -20.51 19.47 -10.58
N LEU A 174 -21.14 18.77 -11.52
CA LEU A 174 -20.54 17.67 -12.26
C LEU A 174 -20.73 17.88 -13.77
N LYS A 175 -19.68 17.58 -14.54
CA LYS A 175 -19.79 17.32 -15.99
C LYS A 175 -19.70 15.83 -16.22
N ALA A 176 -20.53 15.31 -17.11
CA ALA A 176 -20.61 13.89 -17.39
C ALA A 176 -21.02 13.61 -18.84
N LEU A 177 -20.91 12.35 -19.23
CA LEU A 177 -21.42 11.82 -20.49
C LEU A 177 -22.59 10.87 -20.21
N PHE A 178 -23.65 10.95 -21.03
CA PHE A 178 -24.68 9.92 -21.10
C PHE A 178 -24.10 8.60 -21.64
N HIS A 179 -24.88 7.52 -21.56
CA HIS A 179 -24.47 6.18 -22.01
C HIS A 179 -24.05 6.11 -23.50
N ASP A 180 -24.43 7.08 -24.32
CA ASP A 180 -24.11 7.19 -25.75
C ASP A 180 -22.95 8.16 -26.06
N GLY A 181 -22.40 8.83 -25.03
CA GLY A 181 -21.31 9.80 -25.16
C GLY A 181 -21.76 11.26 -25.26
N GLU A 182 -23.06 11.57 -25.23
CA GLU A 182 -23.53 12.97 -25.23
C GLU A 182 -23.10 13.68 -23.92
N PRO A 183 -22.40 14.83 -24.00
CA PRO A 183 -21.96 15.57 -22.82
C PRO A 183 -23.09 16.40 -22.20
N PHE A 184 -23.10 16.49 -20.87
CA PHE A 184 -23.98 17.37 -20.11
C PHE A 184 -23.32 17.85 -18.81
N ALA A 185 -23.92 18.85 -18.18
CA ALA A 185 -23.48 19.38 -16.89
C ALA A 185 -24.69 19.59 -15.96
N LEU A 186 -24.49 19.34 -14.66
CA LEU A 186 -25.49 19.55 -13.61
C LEU A 186 -24.86 20.31 -12.43
N GLY A 187 -25.67 21.10 -11.72
CA GLY A 187 -25.27 21.90 -10.56
C GLY A 187 -26.49 22.42 -9.78
N GLU A 188 -26.31 23.47 -8.98
CA GLU A 188 -27.38 24.13 -8.22
C GLU A 188 -28.27 25.02 -9.11
N GLY A 189 -29.59 24.99 -8.86
CA GLY A 189 -30.57 25.89 -9.49
C GLY A 189 -31.61 25.19 -10.38
N PRO A 190 -32.51 25.94 -11.06
CA PRO A 190 -33.32 25.39 -12.15
C PRO A 190 -32.39 24.76 -13.19
N VAL A 191 -32.84 23.75 -13.93
CA VAL A 191 -31.96 23.05 -14.89
C VAL A 191 -31.28 24.07 -15.81
N GLY A 192 -29.99 24.33 -15.54
CA GLY A 192 -29.32 25.54 -15.98
C GLY A 192 -29.24 25.67 -17.51
N ASP A 193 -28.81 26.83 -17.98
CA ASP A 193 -28.54 27.07 -19.40
C ASP A 193 -27.39 26.19 -19.96
N ASN A 194 -26.58 25.61 -19.08
CA ASN A 194 -25.45 24.73 -19.39
C ASN A 194 -25.82 23.23 -19.47
N ALA A 195 -27.08 22.86 -19.20
CA ALA A 195 -27.58 21.50 -19.43
C ALA A 195 -27.98 21.31 -20.90
N SER A 196 -27.73 20.12 -21.47
CA SER A 196 -28.26 19.79 -22.80
C SER A 196 -29.80 19.76 -22.77
N PRO A 197 -30.51 19.98 -23.89
CA PRO A 197 -31.98 19.89 -23.92
C PRO A 197 -32.52 18.56 -23.38
N ARG A 198 -31.79 17.45 -23.63
CA ARG A 198 -32.08 16.13 -23.08
C ARG A 198 -31.91 16.10 -21.56
N ALA A 199 -30.79 16.61 -21.04
CA ALA A 199 -30.55 16.69 -19.60
C ALA A 199 -31.61 17.54 -18.90
N ARG A 200 -32.08 18.63 -19.53
CA ARG A 200 -33.19 19.44 -19.01
C ARG A 200 -34.48 18.66 -18.84
N ALA A 201 -34.96 18.05 -19.92
CA ALA A 201 -36.18 17.25 -19.89
C ALA A 201 -36.07 16.06 -18.90
N LEU A 202 -34.89 15.44 -18.83
CA LEU A 202 -34.64 14.35 -17.90
C LEU A 202 -34.72 14.83 -16.44
N MET A 203 -34.10 15.95 -16.10
CA MET A 203 -34.11 16.47 -14.72
C MET A 203 -35.49 16.97 -14.30
N GLU A 204 -36.27 17.57 -15.19
CA GLU A 204 -37.69 17.87 -14.93
C GLU A 204 -38.48 16.59 -14.59
N THR A 205 -38.20 15.49 -15.31
CA THR A 205 -38.80 14.19 -15.02
C THR A 205 -38.35 13.63 -13.67
N MET A 206 -37.06 13.76 -13.32
CA MET A 206 -36.53 13.30 -12.03
C MET A 206 -37.10 14.09 -10.86
N LEU A 207 -37.26 15.41 -10.99
CA LEU A 207 -37.89 16.26 -9.99
C LEU A 207 -39.37 15.87 -9.78
N ALA A 208 -40.12 15.65 -10.86
CA ALA A 208 -41.51 15.20 -10.78
C ALA A 208 -41.64 13.79 -10.18
N LEU A 209 -40.67 12.90 -10.45
CA LEU A 209 -40.62 11.57 -9.85
C LEU A 209 -40.37 11.65 -8.34
N ALA A 210 -39.40 12.46 -7.92
CA ALA A 210 -39.09 12.66 -6.50
C ALA A 210 -40.28 13.28 -5.75
N ASP A 211 -40.94 14.29 -6.33
CA ASP A 211 -42.10 14.94 -5.71
C ASP A 211 -43.30 13.98 -5.58
N ARG A 212 -43.53 13.12 -6.58
CA ARG A 212 -44.57 12.06 -6.52
C ARG A 212 -44.35 11.09 -5.36
N HIS A 213 -43.09 10.84 -4.99
CA HIS A 213 -42.69 9.93 -3.92
C HIS A 213 -42.24 10.66 -2.65
N ARG A 214 -42.58 11.96 -2.50
CA ARG A 214 -42.13 12.80 -1.37
C ARG A 214 -42.44 12.15 -0.02
N ASP A 215 -43.67 11.70 0.17
CA ASP A 215 -44.12 11.11 1.45
C ASP A 215 -43.34 9.83 1.78
N GLU A 216 -43.11 8.95 0.79
CA GLU A 216 -42.29 7.75 0.99
C GLU A 216 -40.83 8.09 1.26
N ILE A 217 -40.25 9.06 0.54
CA ILE A 217 -38.87 9.51 0.77
C ILE A 217 -38.73 10.04 2.21
N GLU A 218 -39.63 10.92 2.63
CA GLU A 218 -39.59 11.52 3.97
C GLU A 218 -39.77 10.47 5.08
N ALA A 219 -40.64 9.48 4.87
CA ALA A 219 -40.92 8.43 5.85
C ALA A 219 -39.85 7.33 5.91
N ILE A 220 -39.34 6.89 4.76
CA ILE A 220 -38.54 5.68 4.66
C ILE A 220 -37.05 5.96 4.72
N PHE A 221 -36.55 7.02 4.06
CA PHE A 221 -35.12 7.31 4.06
C PHE A 221 -34.66 7.53 5.52
N PRO A 222 -33.69 6.73 6.01
CA PRO A 222 -33.17 6.94 7.35
C PRO A 222 -32.69 8.39 7.59
N LYS A 223 -32.54 8.80 8.85
CA LYS A 223 -32.17 10.19 9.21
C LYS A 223 -30.74 10.31 9.76
N VAL A 224 -29.99 9.21 9.77
CA VAL A 224 -28.56 9.21 10.09
C VAL A 224 -27.76 9.99 9.04
N GLN A 225 -26.70 10.66 9.48
CA GLN A 225 -25.86 11.51 8.62
C GLN A 225 -25.21 10.72 7.48
N ARG A 226 -24.71 9.52 7.77
CA ARG A 226 -24.06 8.65 6.79
C ARG A 226 -25.07 7.71 6.16
N ARG A 227 -25.40 8.03 4.92
CA ARG A 227 -26.31 7.25 4.08
C ARG A 227 -25.93 7.34 2.61
N VAL A 228 -25.84 6.19 1.97
CA VAL A 228 -25.45 6.08 0.55
C VAL A 228 -26.16 4.95 -0.19
N GLY A 229 -27.21 4.36 0.39
CA GLY A 229 -27.98 3.30 -0.27
C GLY A 229 -29.06 3.86 -1.20
N GLY A 230 -29.23 3.24 -2.37
CA GLY A 230 -30.13 3.72 -3.42
C GLY A 230 -29.63 4.98 -4.12
N TYR A 231 -30.48 5.57 -4.98
CA TYR A 231 -30.20 6.91 -5.54
C TYR A 231 -30.69 8.01 -4.59
N ASN A 232 -29.98 9.13 -4.54
CA ASN A 232 -30.29 10.28 -3.67
C ASN A 232 -31.54 11.07 -4.14
N LEU A 233 -32.72 10.45 -4.14
CA LEU A 233 -33.98 11.12 -4.48
C LEU A 233 -34.38 12.15 -3.41
N ASP A 234 -33.93 11.98 -2.17
CA ASP A 234 -34.10 12.92 -1.06
C ASP A 234 -33.44 14.28 -1.33
N GLU A 235 -32.34 14.31 -2.07
CA GLU A 235 -31.67 15.56 -2.46
C GLU A 235 -32.46 16.36 -3.51
N LEU A 236 -33.48 15.76 -4.15
CA LEU A 236 -34.30 16.42 -5.16
C LEU A 236 -35.56 17.09 -4.60
N ILE A 237 -36.00 16.71 -3.39
CA ILE A 237 -37.24 17.22 -2.78
C ILE A 237 -37.03 18.50 -1.95
N VAL A 238 -35.78 18.97 -1.84
CA VAL A 238 -35.41 20.22 -1.16
C VAL A 238 -35.79 21.46 -2.00
N PRO A 239 -35.95 22.66 -1.40
CA PRO A 239 -36.45 23.83 -2.11
C PRO A 239 -35.60 24.31 -3.31
N ARG A 240 -34.28 24.11 -3.26
CA ARG A 240 -33.34 24.43 -4.35
C ARG A 240 -32.35 23.28 -4.50
N PRO A 241 -32.73 22.22 -5.22
CA PRO A 241 -31.89 21.04 -5.32
C PRO A 241 -30.65 21.34 -6.16
N ASN A 242 -29.53 20.71 -5.82
CA ASN A 242 -28.40 20.59 -6.71
C ASN A 242 -28.55 19.30 -7.50
N LEU A 243 -28.88 19.43 -8.79
CA LEU A 243 -29.24 18.28 -9.62
C LEU A 243 -28.06 17.30 -9.82
N SER A 244 -26.82 17.78 -9.63
CA SER A 244 -25.65 16.90 -9.70
C SER A 244 -25.60 15.88 -8.55
N HIS A 245 -26.31 16.13 -7.45
CA HIS A 245 -26.35 15.25 -6.28
C HIS A 245 -27.01 13.90 -6.55
N LEU A 246 -27.83 13.81 -7.60
CA LEU A 246 -28.37 12.53 -8.08
C LEU A 246 -27.29 11.61 -8.68
N LEU A 247 -26.22 12.19 -9.24
CA LEU A 247 -25.08 11.42 -9.77
C LEU A 247 -24.08 11.03 -8.66
N VAL A 248 -24.08 11.75 -7.53
CA VAL A 248 -23.27 11.39 -6.36
C VAL A 248 -23.89 10.15 -5.71
N GLY A 249 -23.11 9.10 -5.47
CA GLY A 249 -23.64 7.81 -4.98
C GLY A 249 -24.24 6.91 -6.05
N SER A 250 -24.24 7.33 -7.33
CA SER A 250 -24.78 6.52 -8.42
C SER A 250 -23.89 5.36 -8.86
N GLU A 251 -22.69 5.20 -8.29
CA GLU A 251 -21.73 4.15 -8.63
C GLU A 251 -21.38 4.04 -10.12
N GLY A 252 -21.57 5.14 -10.88
CA GLY A 252 -21.37 5.17 -12.33
C GLY A 252 -22.44 4.41 -13.12
N THR A 253 -23.60 4.11 -12.52
CA THR A 253 -24.73 3.46 -13.20
C THR A 253 -25.55 4.44 -14.04
N LEU A 254 -25.51 5.74 -13.75
CA LEU A 254 -26.35 6.74 -14.44
C LEU A 254 -25.59 7.50 -15.53
N ALA A 255 -24.34 7.84 -15.28
CA ALA A 255 -23.53 8.63 -16.21
C ALA A 255 -22.03 8.43 -15.96
N LEU A 256 -21.23 8.74 -16.98
CA LEU A 256 -19.77 8.73 -16.86
C LEU A 256 -19.28 10.14 -16.50
N THR A 257 -18.91 10.37 -15.23
CA THR A 257 -18.38 11.68 -14.79
C THR A 257 -17.04 11.99 -15.45
N THR A 258 -16.89 13.19 -16.01
CA THR A 258 -15.65 13.69 -16.65
C THR A 258 -14.97 14.82 -15.87
N GLN A 259 -15.74 15.57 -15.06
CA GLN A 259 -15.22 16.61 -14.19
C GLN A 259 -16.09 16.74 -12.93
N ALA A 260 -15.44 16.92 -11.77
CA ALA A 260 -16.11 17.28 -10.52
C ALA A 260 -15.61 18.64 -10.02
N THR A 261 -16.54 19.54 -9.71
CA THR A 261 -16.26 20.83 -9.05
C THR A 261 -16.60 20.72 -7.57
N LEU A 262 -15.62 21.00 -6.72
CA LEU A 262 -15.63 20.71 -5.29
C LEU A 262 -15.42 21.97 -4.45
N LYS A 263 -16.05 22.02 -3.27
CA LYS A 263 -15.80 23.03 -2.24
C LYS A 263 -14.54 22.68 -1.45
N LEU A 264 -13.70 23.66 -1.17
CA LEU A 264 -12.52 23.55 -0.31
C LEU A 264 -12.78 24.19 1.05
N SER A 265 -12.12 23.66 2.07
CA SER A 265 -12.18 24.16 3.45
C SER A 265 -10.83 24.76 3.87
N PRO A 266 -10.82 25.77 4.76
CA PRO A 266 -9.59 26.24 5.41
C PRO A 266 -8.96 25.14 6.26
N LEU A 267 -7.65 24.97 6.15
CA LEU A 267 -6.88 24.01 6.94
C LEU A 267 -6.79 24.51 8.39
N PRO A 268 -7.25 23.73 9.39
CA PRO A 268 -7.12 24.12 10.80
C PRO A 268 -5.64 24.26 11.21
N GLN A 269 -5.30 25.31 11.97
CA GLN A 269 -3.91 25.52 12.42
C GLN A 269 -3.46 24.50 13.46
N HIS A 270 -4.39 24.05 14.31
CA HIS A 270 -4.11 23.15 15.41
C HIS A 270 -5.10 21.99 15.46
N ARG A 271 -4.60 20.86 15.95
CA ARG A 271 -5.38 19.67 16.29
C ARG A 271 -4.86 19.15 17.62
N VAL A 272 -5.74 18.55 18.41
CA VAL A 272 -5.39 17.79 19.61
C VAL A 272 -6.25 16.53 19.67
N MET A 273 -5.75 15.49 20.31
CA MET A 273 -6.47 14.23 20.45
C MET A 273 -6.45 13.73 21.88
N GLY A 274 -7.58 13.19 22.35
CA GLY A 274 -7.66 12.37 23.55
C GLY A 274 -7.93 10.91 23.20
N VAL A 275 -7.11 10.00 23.72
CA VAL A 275 -7.28 8.55 23.58
C VAL A 275 -7.99 8.03 24.82
N CYS A 276 -9.29 7.75 24.70
CA CYS A 276 -10.17 7.32 25.77
C CYS A 276 -10.16 5.80 25.91
N HIS A 277 -9.94 5.29 27.12
CA HIS A 277 -9.78 3.86 27.40
C HIS A 277 -11.04 3.25 28.01
N PHE A 278 -11.47 2.10 27.48
CA PHE A 278 -12.66 1.42 27.98
C PHE A 278 -12.37 -0.05 28.36
N PRO A 279 -12.99 -0.56 29.44
CA PRO A 279 -12.81 -1.95 29.88
C PRO A 279 -13.58 -2.96 29.03
N ASN A 280 -14.60 -2.51 28.28
CA ASN A 280 -15.38 -3.34 27.37
C ASN A 280 -15.99 -2.49 26.24
N PHE A 281 -16.40 -3.17 25.18
CA PHE A 281 -16.94 -2.56 23.97
C PHE A 281 -18.25 -1.77 24.19
N ARG A 282 -19.17 -2.34 24.98
CA ARG A 282 -20.48 -1.74 25.24
C ARG A 282 -20.36 -0.36 25.91
N ALA A 283 -19.49 -0.27 26.92
CA ALA A 283 -19.18 0.99 27.60
C ALA A 283 -18.68 2.09 26.65
N ALA A 284 -17.83 1.73 25.68
CA ALA A 284 -17.36 2.68 24.66
C ALA A 284 -18.53 3.18 23.79
N MET A 285 -19.41 2.28 23.35
CA MET A 285 -20.55 2.64 22.50
C MET A 285 -21.58 3.50 23.25
N GLU A 286 -21.88 3.22 24.51
CA GLU A 286 -22.78 4.04 25.34
C GLU A 286 -22.23 5.45 25.55
N THR A 287 -20.93 5.56 25.82
CA THR A 287 -20.28 6.85 26.11
C THR A 287 -20.15 7.73 24.86
N THR A 288 -20.12 7.12 23.66
CA THR A 288 -19.87 7.81 22.39
C THR A 288 -20.79 9.02 22.17
N GLN A 289 -22.10 8.90 22.45
CA GLN A 289 -23.05 10.01 22.27
C GLN A 289 -22.68 11.25 23.11
N HIS A 290 -22.15 11.03 24.31
CA HIS A 290 -21.74 12.10 25.23
C HIS A 290 -20.43 12.75 24.79
N LEU A 291 -19.50 11.96 24.23
CA LEU A 291 -18.27 12.49 23.64
C LEU A 291 -18.55 13.36 22.41
N VAL A 292 -19.49 12.93 21.55
CA VAL A 292 -19.92 13.69 20.38
C VAL A 292 -20.56 15.02 20.78
N ALA A 293 -21.32 15.06 21.88
CA ALA A 293 -21.91 16.31 22.39
C ALA A 293 -20.88 17.38 22.79
N LEU A 294 -19.60 17.01 22.96
CA LEU A 294 -18.52 17.98 23.25
C LEU A 294 -18.08 18.79 22.01
N GLY A 295 -18.56 18.45 20.82
CA GLY A 295 -18.22 19.08 19.55
C GLY A 295 -16.85 18.71 18.95
N PRO A 296 -16.37 17.44 19.01
CA PRO A 296 -15.12 17.05 18.37
C PRO A 296 -15.24 17.07 16.83
N ALA A 297 -14.09 17.07 16.16
CA ALA A 297 -14.01 16.87 14.71
C ALA A 297 -14.19 15.40 14.33
N ALA A 298 -13.78 14.46 15.20
CA ALA A 298 -13.91 13.02 14.99
C ALA A 298 -13.98 12.25 16.33
N VAL A 299 -14.70 11.13 16.34
CA VAL A 299 -14.67 10.09 17.38
C VAL A 299 -14.58 8.74 16.69
N GLU A 300 -13.45 8.05 16.90
CA GLU A 300 -13.06 6.86 16.15
C GLU A 300 -12.76 5.68 17.08
N LEU A 301 -13.24 4.49 16.73
CA LEU A 301 -13.06 3.28 17.53
C LEU A 301 -11.86 2.45 17.06
N VAL A 302 -11.08 1.97 18.03
CA VAL A 302 -10.08 0.90 17.88
C VAL A 302 -10.45 -0.24 18.84
N ASP A 303 -10.79 -1.42 18.29
CA ASP A 303 -11.20 -2.58 19.09
C ASP A 303 -10.02 -3.41 19.64
N ASN A 304 -10.35 -4.38 20.48
CA ASN A 304 -9.39 -5.29 21.09
C ASN A 304 -8.59 -6.10 20.06
N ASN A 305 -9.21 -6.50 18.95
CA ASN A 305 -8.52 -7.30 17.94
C ASN A 305 -7.41 -6.49 17.29
N VAL A 306 -7.64 -5.21 17.01
CA VAL A 306 -6.60 -4.29 16.50
C VAL A 306 -5.49 -4.10 17.54
N LEU A 307 -5.82 -3.94 18.82
CA LEU A 307 -4.81 -3.79 19.88
C LEU A 307 -3.93 -5.04 20.00
N VAL A 308 -4.53 -6.23 19.99
CA VAL A 308 -3.81 -7.51 20.11
C VAL A 308 -2.99 -7.80 18.86
N LEU A 309 -3.59 -7.75 17.67
CA LEU A 309 -2.87 -8.04 16.41
C LEU A 309 -1.83 -6.98 16.10
N GLY A 310 -2.12 -5.71 16.38
CA GLY A 310 -1.24 -4.58 16.14
C GLY A 310 0.02 -4.59 17.02
N ALA A 311 -0.06 -5.19 18.22
CA ALA A 311 1.08 -5.32 19.12
C ALA A 311 2.22 -6.16 18.53
N ASP A 312 1.91 -7.08 17.61
CA ASP A 312 2.91 -7.92 16.92
C ASP A 312 3.36 -7.33 15.58
N ILE A 313 2.76 -6.23 15.12
CA ILE A 313 3.10 -5.59 13.85
C ILE A 313 4.19 -4.54 14.09
N PRO A 314 5.39 -4.69 13.49
CA PRO A 314 6.50 -3.77 13.73
C PRO A 314 6.22 -2.30 13.42
N LEU A 315 5.25 -2.02 12.53
CA LEU A 315 4.82 -0.67 12.18
C LEU A 315 4.07 0.04 13.32
N PHE A 316 3.39 -0.71 14.20
CA PHE A 316 2.43 -0.15 15.19
C PHE A 316 2.86 -0.34 16.65
N VAL A 317 3.76 -1.27 16.95
CA VAL A 317 4.10 -1.65 18.34
C VAL A 317 4.51 -0.47 19.23
N ARG A 318 5.29 0.48 18.71
CA ARG A 318 5.75 1.64 19.48
C ARG A 318 4.62 2.63 19.75
N THR A 319 3.79 2.89 18.74
CA THR A 319 2.64 3.79 18.87
C THR A 319 1.62 3.23 19.85
N LEU A 320 1.29 1.93 19.75
CA LEU A 320 0.36 1.28 20.67
C LEU A 320 0.88 1.33 22.11
N ALA A 321 2.18 1.12 22.33
CA ALA A 321 2.79 1.28 23.65
C ALA A 321 2.74 2.73 24.18
N ASP A 322 2.82 3.74 23.30
CA ASP A 322 2.75 5.16 23.69
C ASP A 322 1.32 5.60 24.10
N ILE A 323 0.30 5.07 23.43
CA ILE A 323 -1.09 5.55 23.61
C ILE A 323 -1.95 4.67 24.53
N THR A 324 -1.45 3.52 24.97
CA THR A 324 -2.22 2.61 25.83
C THR A 324 -1.78 2.71 27.29
N LYS A 325 -2.75 2.94 28.18
CA LYS A 325 -2.60 2.82 29.63
C LYS A 325 -3.24 1.52 30.11
N GLY A 326 -2.48 0.69 30.82
CA GLY A 326 -3.00 -0.58 31.37
C GLY A 326 -3.35 -1.60 30.28
N LYS A 327 -4.49 -2.27 30.42
CA LYS A 327 -5.00 -3.27 29.47
C LYS A 327 -6.44 -2.94 29.05
N PRO A 328 -6.66 -1.88 28.26
CA PRO A 328 -7.99 -1.54 27.77
C PRO A 328 -8.50 -2.64 26.83
N ASN A 329 -9.81 -2.78 26.73
CA ASN A 329 -10.43 -3.63 25.72
C ASN A 329 -10.61 -2.88 24.40
N CYS A 330 -10.94 -1.59 24.45
CA CYS A 330 -11.04 -0.75 23.25
C CYS A 330 -10.70 0.70 23.56
N LEU A 331 -10.41 1.46 22.52
CA LEU A 331 -10.09 2.87 22.57
C LEU A 331 -11.08 3.69 21.73
N LEU A 332 -11.45 4.87 22.21
CA LEU A 332 -12.04 5.93 21.37
C LEU A 332 -11.02 7.06 21.19
N LEU A 333 -10.67 7.36 19.94
CA LEU A 333 -9.82 8.48 19.57
C LEU A 333 -10.73 9.68 19.31
N VAL A 334 -10.65 10.70 20.17
CA VAL A 334 -11.43 11.94 20.06
C VAL A 334 -10.52 13.06 19.59
N GLU A 335 -10.75 13.60 18.39
CA GLU A 335 -9.95 14.70 17.83
C GLU A 335 -10.73 16.01 17.89
N PHE A 336 -10.09 17.07 18.40
CA PHE A 336 -10.56 18.45 18.28
C PHE A 336 -9.63 19.22 17.33
N ALA A 337 -10.19 20.15 16.54
CA ALA A 337 -9.44 20.92 15.55
C ALA A 337 -9.92 22.37 15.49
N GLY A 338 -9.01 23.32 15.38
CA GLY A 338 -9.30 24.75 15.36
C GLY A 338 -8.04 25.60 15.32
N ASP A 339 -8.21 26.92 15.47
CA ASP A 339 -7.12 27.88 15.32
C ASP A 339 -6.52 28.35 16.67
N ASP A 340 -7.19 28.07 17.80
CA ASP A 340 -6.69 28.40 19.14
C ASP A 340 -6.30 27.13 19.91
N LEU A 341 -4.99 26.92 20.09
CA LEU A 341 -4.46 25.77 20.83
C LEU A 341 -4.88 25.77 22.32
N ALA A 342 -5.05 26.93 22.95
CA ALA A 342 -5.43 27.00 24.36
C ALA A 342 -6.88 26.55 24.57
N ALA A 343 -7.78 26.95 23.66
CA ALA A 343 -9.15 26.45 23.62
C ALA A 343 -9.20 24.93 23.42
N LEU A 344 -8.43 24.40 22.47
CA LEU A 344 -8.35 22.95 22.22
C LEU A 344 -7.83 22.16 23.43
N LYS A 345 -6.86 22.69 24.19
CA LYS A 345 -6.44 22.09 25.47
C LYS A 345 -7.55 22.16 26.53
N GLY A 346 -8.41 23.16 26.48
CA GLY A 346 -9.64 23.22 27.27
C GLY A 346 -10.59 22.07 26.91
N ASP A 347 -10.72 21.75 25.63
CA ASP A 347 -11.57 20.65 25.15
C ASP A 347 -11.08 19.29 25.64
N LEU A 348 -9.76 19.07 25.73
CA LEU A 348 -9.20 17.85 26.35
C LEU A 348 -9.58 17.72 27.83
N ARG A 349 -9.59 18.82 28.58
CA ARG A 349 -10.07 18.81 29.98
C ARG A 349 -11.57 18.50 30.07
N ARG A 350 -12.37 19.05 29.15
CA ARG A 350 -13.82 18.72 29.07
C ARG A 350 -14.03 17.25 28.73
N LEU A 351 -13.19 16.69 27.86
CA LEU A 351 -13.20 15.28 27.51
C LEU A 351 -12.87 14.40 28.71
N ASP A 352 -11.81 14.70 29.45
CA ASP A 352 -11.43 13.97 30.65
C ASP A 352 -12.52 14.02 31.73
N GLN A 353 -13.11 15.19 31.97
CA GLN A 353 -14.26 15.33 32.87
C GLN A 353 -15.47 14.50 32.40
N CYS A 354 -15.79 14.53 31.10
CA CYS A 354 -16.88 13.72 30.55
C CYS A 354 -16.64 12.22 30.75
N MET A 355 -15.40 11.75 30.59
CA MET A 355 -15.03 10.35 30.87
C MET A 355 -15.20 10.01 32.36
N ALA A 356 -14.78 10.90 33.26
CA ALA A 356 -14.95 10.72 34.70
C ALA A 356 -16.43 10.68 35.11
N ASP A 357 -17.27 11.56 34.56
CA ASP A 357 -18.72 11.62 34.82
C ASP A 357 -19.43 10.32 34.41
N HIS A 358 -18.87 9.57 33.44
CA HIS A 358 -19.39 8.29 32.97
C HIS A 358 -18.65 7.07 33.58
N GLY A 359 -17.88 7.27 34.65
CA GLY A 359 -17.27 6.19 35.43
C GLY A 359 -15.88 5.76 34.99
N PHE A 360 -15.19 6.57 34.18
CA PHE A 360 -13.84 6.28 33.66
C PHE A 360 -12.84 7.41 34.00
N PRO A 361 -12.57 7.68 35.29
CA PRO A 361 -11.56 8.66 35.69
C PRO A 361 -10.14 8.20 35.25
N ASP A 362 -9.26 9.16 34.95
CA ASP A 362 -7.87 8.93 34.52
C ASP A 362 -7.70 8.05 33.26
N ALA A 363 -8.78 7.89 32.48
CA ALA A 363 -8.83 7.00 31.31
C ALA A 363 -8.46 7.68 29.98
N VAL A 364 -8.01 8.94 30.01
CA VAL A 364 -7.60 9.68 28.81
C VAL A 364 -6.08 9.78 28.71
N VAL A 365 -5.53 9.54 27.51
CA VAL A 365 -4.16 9.92 27.14
C VAL A 365 -4.23 11.10 26.19
N GLU A 366 -3.65 12.23 26.60
CA GLU A 366 -3.57 13.41 25.76
C GLU A 366 -2.44 13.30 24.73
N VAL A 367 -2.78 13.62 23.48
CA VAL A 367 -1.87 13.62 22.33
C VAL A 367 -1.96 14.99 21.65
N ILE A 368 -1.08 15.90 22.08
CA ILE A 368 -1.11 17.31 21.66
C ILE A 368 -0.11 17.57 20.54
N GLU A 369 1.06 16.92 20.54
CA GLU A 369 2.10 17.19 19.57
C GLU A 369 1.75 16.59 18.20
N PRO A 370 1.80 17.37 17.09
CA PRO A 370 1.49 16.84 15.75
C PRO A 370 2.30 15.59 15.36
N ALA A 371 3.56 15.53 15.80
CA ALA A 371 4.44 14.37 15.58
C ALA A 371 3.97 13.10 16.32
N ARG A 372 3.24 13.22 17.43
CA ARG A 372 2.61 12.09 18.13
C ARG A 372 1.23 11.75 17.56
N GLN A 373 0.47 12.74 17.10
CA GLN A 373 -0.87 12.52 16.52
C GLN A 373 -0.83 11.67 15.23
N LYS A 374 0.14 11.95 14.35
CA LYS A 374 0.22 11.27 13.05
C LYS A 374 0.33 9.74 13.19
N PRO A 375 1.28 9.18 13.98
CA PRO A 375 1.35 7.74 14.19
C PRO A 375 0.06 7.12 14.74
N VAL A 376 -0.69 7.84 15.58
CA VAL A 376 -1.98 7.36 16.14
C VAL A 376 -3.04 7.24 15.05
N TRP A 377 -3.14 8.24 14.17
CA TRP A 377 -3.99 8.16 12.98
C TRP A 377 -3.53 7.06 12.03
N ASP A 378 -2.23 6.87 11.84
CA ASP A 378 -1.69 5.80 10.99
C ASP A 378 -2.11 4.40 11.53
N VAL A 379 -2.24 4.22 12.86
CA VAL A 379 -2.84 2.99 13.45
C VAL A 379 -4.32 2.87 13.11
N ARG A 380 -5.11 3.93 13.33
CA ARG A 380 -6.57 3.93 13.07
C ARG A 380 -6.90 3.69 11.60
N GLU A 381 -6.17 4.31 10.69
CA GLU A 381 -6.33 4.10 9.24
C GLU A 381 -5.95 2.68 8.81
N ALA A 382 -5.08 2.02 9.59
CA ALA A 382 -4.64 0.66 9.34
C ALA A 382 -5.48 -0.43 10.02
N CYS A 383 -6.52 -0.12 10.82
CA CYS A 383 -7.34 -1.12 11.52
C CYS A 383 -7.80 -2.28 10.62
N LEU A 384 -8.46 -1.98 9.49
CA LEU A 384 -8.86 -2.96 8.47
C LEU A 384 -7.72 -3.91 8.13
N ASN A 385 -6.58 -3.30 7.91
CA ASN A 385 -5.40 -3.85 7.31
C ASN A 385 -4.62 -4.75 8.30
N ILE A 386 -4.63 -4.36 9.58
CA ILE A 386 -4.19 -5.16 10.72
C ILE A 386 -5.06 -6.42 10.85
N MET A 387 -6.38 -6.31 10.76
CA MET A 387 -7.26 -7.49 10.89
C MET A 387 -7.12 -8.44 9.69
N MET A 388 -6.88 -7.93 8.49
CA MET A 388 -6.66 -8.75 7.30
C MET A 388 -5.30 -9.48 7.29
N SER A 389 -4.41 -9.22 8.26
CA SER A 389 -3.14 -9.95 8.42
C SER A 389 -3.31 -11.34 9.05
N MET A 390 -4.51 -11.68 9.55
CA MET A 390 -4.83 -13.01 10.07
C MET A 390 -4.46 -14.10 9.05
N LYS A 391 -3.79 -15.15 9.48
CA LYS A 391 -3.37 -16.27 8.62
C LYS A 391 -4.42 -17.38 8.61
N GLY A 392 -4.46 -18.15 7.52
CA GLY A 392 -5.45 -19.21 7.30
C GLY A 392 -6.62 -18.78 6.42
N ASP A 393 -7.56 -19.71 6.20
CA ASP A 393 -8.69 -19.52 5.27
C ASP A 393 -9.84 -18.68 5.85
N GLY A 394 -9.99 -18.66 7.18
CA GLY A 394 -10.94 -17.77 7.85
C GLY A 394 -10.44 -16.34 7.81
N LYS A 395 -11.20 -15.45 7.17
CA LYS A 395 -10.85 -14.02 7.01
C LYS A 395 -11.98 -13.11 7.47
N PRO A 396 -11.68 -11.91 7.99
CA PRO A 396 -12.70 -10.88 8.21
C PRO A 396 -13.29 -10.40 6.87
N VAL A 397 -14.55 -10.71 6.60
CA VAL A 397 -15.19 -10.49 5.29
C VAL A 397 -16.04 -9.21 5.27
N SER A 398 -15.95 -8.46 4.17
CA SER A 398 -16.76 -7.26 3.90
C SER A 398 -18.06 -7.59 3.21
N PHE A 399 -19.19 -7.33 3.88
CA PHE A 399 -20.52 -7.31 3.25
C PHE A 399 -21.54 -6.53 4.10
N ILE A 400 -21.45 -6.61 5.44
CA ILE A 400 -22.26 -5.82 6.39
C ILE A 400 -21.49 -4.71 7.11
N GLU A 401 -20.18 -4.64 6.94
CA GLU A 401 -19.40 -3.48 7.41
C GLU A 401 -19.97 -2.22 6.77
N ASP A 402 -20.07 -1.10 7.46
CA ASP A 402 -20.67 0.16 6.96
C ASP A 402 -22.19 0.33 7.23
N CYS A 403 -22.74 -0.40 8.20
CA CYS A 403 -24.06 -0.08 8.73
C CYS A 403 -23.97 1.16 9.64
N ALA A 404 -24.91 2.10 9.50
CA ALA A 404 -24.99 3.30 10.34
C ALA A 404 -26.31 3.36 11.11
N VAL A 405 -26.26 3.54 12.44
CA VAL A 405 -27.44 3.67 13.30
C VAL A 405 -27.39 4.97 14.12
N PRO A 406 -28.54 5.50 14.60
CA PRO A 406 -28.53 6.62 15.53
C PRO A 406 -27.72 6.31 16.80
N LEU A 407 -27.05 7.33 17.37
CA LEU A 407 -26.10 7.14 18.48
C LEU A 407 -26.78 6.60 19.75
N GLU A 408 -28.03 6.98 19.99
CA GLU A 408 -28.87 6.48 21.08
C GLU A 408 -29.15 4.97 21.02
N HIS A 409 -28.94 4.36 19.85
CA HIS A 409 -29.13 2.93 19.61
C HIS A 409 -27.81 2.17 19.42
N LEU A 410 -26.67 2.86 19.45
CA LEU A 410 -25.39 2.31 19.03
C LEU A 410 -24.97 1.09 19.86
N ALA A 411 -25.07 1.18 21.19
CA ALA A 411 -24.71 0.10 22.09
C ALA A 411 -25.60 -1.14 21.89
N ASP A 412 -26.92 -0.96 21.90
CA ASP A 412 -27.89 -2.06 21.74
C ASP A 412 -27.77 -2.73 20.36
N TYR A 413 -27.51 -1.95 19.31
CA TYR A 413 -27.24 -2.47 17.98
C TYR A 413 -25.99 -3.34 17.96
N THR A 414 -24.90 -2.91 18.61
CA THR A 414 -23.65 -3.68 18.66
C THR A 414 -23.79 -5.00 19.43
N ASP A 415 -24.57 -5.00 20.52
CA ASP A 415 -24.90 -6.23 21.25
C ASP A 415 -25.72 -7.19 20.39
N ALA A 416 -26.73 -6.68 19.66
CA ALA A 416 -27.56 -7.49 18.78
C ALA A 416 -26.77 -8.13 17.62
N VAL A 417 -25.84 -7.38 17.01
CA VAL A 417 -24.96 -7.89 15.95
C VAL A 417 -23.93 -8.87 16.52
N THR A 418 -23.43 -8.67 17.73
CA THR A 418 -22.54 -9.63 18.40
C THR A 418 -23.26 -10.96 18.63
N ALA A 419 -24.49 -10.92 19.15
CA ALA A 419 -25.33 -12.11 19.31
C ALA A 419 -25.68 -12.78 17.97
N LEU A 420 -25.82 -12.00 16.88
CA LEU A 420 -25.99 -12.53 15.53
C LEU A 420 -24.78 -13.38 15.10
N PHE A 421 -23.56 -12.89 15.29
CA PHE A 421 -22.37 -13.67 14.94
C PHE A 421 -22.26 -14.97 15.74
N GLU A 422 -22.58 -14.94 17.02
CA GLU A 422 -22.57 -16.14 17.87
C GLU A 422 -23.56 -17.20 17.38
N ARG A 423 -24.77 -16.81 16.94
CA ARG A 423 -25.76 -17.74 16.35
C ARG A 423 -25.26 -18.40 15.07
N HIS A 424 -24.47 -17.68 14.27
CA HIS A 424 -23.84 -18.20 13.04
C HIS A 424 -22.49 -18.89 13.31
N GLY A 425 -22.09 -19.06 14.57
CA GLY A 425 -20.84 -19.74 14.93
C GLY A 425 -19.57 -18.98 14.53
N THR A 426 -19.66 -17.66 14.38
CA THR A 426 -18.52 -16.80 14.04
C THR A 426 -18.35 -15.68 15.09
N ARG A 427 -17.34 -14.85 14.89
CA ARG A 427 -17.06 -13.65 15.70
C ARG A 427 -16.81 -12.47 14.79
N GLY A 428 -17.21 -11.29 15.25
CA GLY A 428 -16.96 -10.03 14.56
C GLY A 428 -15.66 -9.37 14.99
N THR A 429 -15.00 -8.72 14.05
CA THR A 429 -13.95 -7.73 14.33
C THR A 429 -14.51 -6.33 14.08
N TRP A 430 -14.16 -5.37 14.93
CA TRP A 430 -14.82 -4.06 14.97
C TRP A 430 -13.83 -2.91 14.79
N TYR A 431 -14.25 -1.92 14.03
CA TYR A 431 -13.69 -0.56 14.04
C TYR A 431 -14.82 0.36 13.58
N ALA A 432 -14.78 1.65 13.90
CA ALA A 432 -15.94 2.48 13.59
C ALA A 432 -15.61 3.96 13.51
N HIS A 433 -16.45 4.64 12.75
CA HIS A 433 -16.68 6.07 12.88
C HIS A 433 -17.78 6.24 13.93
N ALA A 434 -17.40 6.02 15.18
CA ALA A 434 -18.33 6.01 16.32
C ALA A 434 -19.11 7.33 16.40
N SER A 435 -18.47 8.45 16.07
CA SER A 435 -19.07 9.80 16.04
C SER A 435 -20.38 9.93 15.26
N VAL A 436 -20.60 9.09 14.26
CA VAL A 436 -21.77 9.15 13.35
C VAL A 436 -22.52 7.81 13.29
N GLY A 437 -22.27 6.95 14.29
CA GLY A 437 -22.92 5.65 14.45
C GLY A 437 -22.67 4.66 13.31
N CYS A 438 -21.64 4.91 12.50
CA CYS A 438 -21.26 4.09 11.35
C CYS A 438 -20.19 3.07 11.77
N LEU A 439 -20.58 1.80 11.77
CA LEU A 439 -19.78 0.69 12.27
C LEU A 439 -19.20 -0.13 11.13
N HIS A 440 -17.90 -0.36 11.20
CA HIS A 440 -17.20 -1.31 10.35
C HIS A 440 -17.04 -2.63 11.09
N VAL A 441 -17.92 -3.58 10.77
CA VAL A 441 -17.98 -4.88 11.39
C VAL A 441 -17.78 -5.98 10.35
N ARG A 442 -16.85 -6.90 10.63
CA ARG A 442 -16.52 -8.01 9.74
C ARG A 442 -16.58 -9.35 10.48
N PRO A 443 -17.46 -10.28 10.08
CA PRO A 443 -17.39 -11.64 10.60
C PRO A 443 -16.23 -12.40 9.97
N ILE A 444 -15.65 -13.35 10.73
CA ILE A 444 -14.57 -14.21 10.26
C ILE A 444 -15.17 -15.43 9.59
N LEU A 445 -15.10 -15.50 8.26
CA LEU A 445 -15.69 -16.57 7.45
C LEU A 445 -14.67 -17.18 6.48
N ASN A 446 -14.87 -18.45 6.12
CA ASN A 446 -14.11 -19.10 5.05
C ASN A 446 -14.91 -19.07 3.73
N MET A 447 -14.61 -18.06 2.90
CA MET A 447 -15.29 -17.83 1.61
C MET A 447 -14.94 -18.85 0.52
N LYS A 448 -14.02 -19.79 0.79
CA LYS A 448 -13.75 -20.93 -0.12
C LYS A 448 -14.79 -22.04 0.03
N THR A 449 -15.59 -22.03 1.10
CA THR A 449 -16.54 -23.09 1.42
C THR A 449 -17.98 -22.67 1.21
N GLU A 450 -18.84 -23.62 0.87
CA GLU A 450 -20.29 -23.40 0.73
C GLU A 450 -20.92 -22.95 2.05
N ALA A 451 -20.51 -23.54 3.17
CA ALA A 451 -20.99 -23.17 4.49
C ALA A 451 -20.66 -21.70 4.84
N GLY A 452 -19.45 -21.23 4.50
CA GLY A 452 -19.06 -19.84 4.73
C GLY A 452 -19.89 -18.84 3.92
N VAL A 453 -20.24 -19.18 2.67
CA VAL A 453 -21.11 -18.34 1.82
C VAL A 453 -22.55 -18.32 2.34
N LYS A 454 -23.09 -19.45 2.76
CA LYS A 454 -24.44 -19.50 3.36
C LYS A 454 -24.51 -18.69 4.66
N ALA A 455 -23.49 -18.78 5.51
CA ALA A 455 -23.40 -17.97 6.72
C ALA A 455 -23.32 -16.47 6.37
N MET A 456 -22.55 -16.09 5.35
CA MET A 456 -22.49 -14.70 4.86
C MET A 456 -23.89 -14.19 4.49
N ARG A 457 -24.65 -14.95 3.68
CA ARG A 457 -26.01 -14.57 3.26
C ARG A 457 -26.96 -14.42 4.46
N GLY A 458 -27.00 -15.41 5.35
CA GLY A 458 -27.89 -15.36 6.52
C GLY A 458 -27.55 -14.20 7.47
N ILE A 459 -26.26 -13.93 7.69
CA ILE A 459 -25.82 -12.77 8.48
C ILE A 459 -26.25 -11.46 7.81
N ALA A 460 -26.15 -11.34 6.48
CA ALA A 460 -26.52 -10.12 5.76
C ALA A 460 -28.02 -9.82 5.88
N GLU A 461 -28.87 -10.84 5.73
CA GLU A 461 -30.32 -10.73 5.87
C GLU A 461 -30.74 -10.30 7.27
N GLU A 462 -30.24 -10.99 8.31
CA GLU A 462 -30.56 -10.63 9.70
C GLU A 462 -29.98 -9.26 10.09
N ALA A 463 -28.78 -8.90 9.60
CA ALA A 463 -28.20 -7.58 9.82
C ALA A 463 -29.04 -6.47 9.17
N CYS A 464 -29.56 -6.68 7.96
CA CYS A 464 -30.46 -5.75 7.30
C CYS A 464 -31.73 -5.50 8.14
N GLU A 465 -32.33 -6.55 8.69
CA GLU A 465 -33.48 -6.44 9.60
C GLU A 465 -33.15 -5.67 10.89
N LEU A 466 -31.98 -5.93 11.49
CA LEU A 466 -31.51 -5.19 12.67
C LEU A 466 -31.36 -3.71 12.36
N VAL A 467 -30.71 -3.36 11.25
CA VAL A 467 -30.52 -1.96 10.85
C VAL A 467 -31.86 -1.26 10.64
N ARG A 468 -32.84 -1.90 9.99
CA ARG A 468 -34.19 -1.34 9.84
C ARG A 468 -34.86 -1.10 11.19
N ARG A 469 -34.77 -2.06 12.11
CA ARG A 469 -35.32 -1.98 13.47
C ARG A 469 -34.75 -0.80 14.25
N PHE A 470 -33.45 -0.56 14.11
CA PHE A 470 -32.76 0.57 14.73
C PHE A 470 -32.76 1.84 13.85
N LYS A 471 -33.60 1.90 12.81
CA LYS A 471 -33.80 3.08 11.93
C LYS A 471 -32.50 3.57 11.27
N GLY A 472 -31.59 2.65 10.99
CA GLY A 472 -30.29 2.92 10.42
C GLY A 472 -30.24 2.82 8.90
N SER A 473 -29.03 3.01 8.35
CA SER A 473 -28.68 2.77 6.96
C SER A 473 -27.84 1.50 6.84
N PHE A 474 -28.21 0.60 5.93
CA PHE A 474 -27.42 -0.62 5.65
C PHE A 474 -26.14 -0.32 4.86
N SER A 475 -26.11 0.85 4.20
CA SER A 475 -24.98 1.38 3.44
C SER A 475 -24.71 2.81 3.88
N GLY A 476 -23.63 3.03 4.63
CA GLY A 476 -23.29 4.31 5.28
C GLY A 476 -22.34 5.19 4.46
N GLU A 477 -21.30 4.62 3.86
CA GLU A 477 -20.21 5.31 3.17
C GLU A 477 -19.58 4.56 1.97
N HIS A 478 -19.73 3.22 1.89
CA HIS A 478 -19.06 2.38 0.89
C HIS A 478 -19.88 2.18 -0.40
N GLY A 479 -21.13 2.62 -0.43
CA GLY A 479 -22.07 2.36 -1.53
C GLY A 479 -22.66 0.95 -1.49
N ASP A 480 -23.63 0.68 -2.36
CA ASP A 480 -24.33 -0.59 -2.41
C ASP A 480 -23.50 -1.69 -3.08
N GLY A 481 -22.98 -1.43 -4.29
CA GLY A 481 -22.28 -2.42 -5.11
C GLY A 481 -23.04 -3.74 -5.25
N ILE A 482 -22.34 -4.82 -5.52
CA ILE A 482 -22.93 -6.18 -5.56
C ILE A 482 -23.37 -6.62 -4.15
N SER A 483 -22.62 -6.26 -3.12
CA SER A 483 -22.84 -6.78 -1.76
C SER A 483 -24.17 -6.35 -1.13
N ARG A 484 -24.71 -5.18 -1.49
CA ARG A 484 -25.88 -4.60 -0.82
C ARG A 484 -27.04 -4.24 -1.73
N SER A 485 -26.85 -4.28 -3.05
CA SER A 485 -27.94 -3.96 -3.98
C SER A 485 -29.15 -4.89 -3.82
N ASP A 486 -28.93 -6.15 -3.44
CA ASP A 486 -29.98 -7.12 -3.06
C ASP A 486 -30.88 -6.63 -1.91
N PHE A 487 -30.40 -5.69 -1.09
CA PHE A 487 -31.10 -5.17 0.09
C PHE A 487 -31.72 -3.78 -0.12
N VAL A 488 -31.65 -3.23 -1.34
CA VAL A 488 -32.30 -1.94 -1.65
C VAL A 488 -33.81 -2.04 -1.45
N GLU A 489 -34.48 -3.05 -2.01
CA GLU A 489 -35.93 -3.23 -1.78
C GLU A 489 -36.28 -3.56 -0.32
N PRO A 490 -35.57 -4.46 0.39
CA PRO A 490 -35.76 -4.63 1.82
C PRO A 490 -35.65 -3.33 2.64
N MET A 491 -34.74 -2.42 2.29
CA MET A 491 -34.54 -1.16 3.01
C MET A 491 -35.55 -0.06 2.63
N PHE A 492 -35.87 0.08 1.34
CA PHE A 492 -36.65 1.21 0.80
C PHE A 492 -38.08 0.85 0.39
N GLY A 493 -38.39 -0.44 0.25
CA GLY A 493 -39.69 -0.94 -0.20
C GLY A 493 -39.90 -0.81 -1.72
N GLY A 494 -40.83 -1.61 -2.23
CA GLY A 494 -41.09 -1.72 -3.67
C GLY A 494 -41.40 -0.41 -4.42
N PRO A 495 -42.17 0.56 -3.87
CA PRO A 495 -42.40 1.84 -4.54
C PRO A 495 -41.12 2.62 -4.85
N LEU A 496 -40.24 2.79 -3.85
CA LEU A 496 -38.97 3.51 -4.03
C LEU A 496 -37.98 2.73 -4.88
N THR A 497 -37.95 1.39 -4.79
CA THR A 497 -37.13 0.57 -5.69
C THR A 497 -37.53 0.78 -7.15
N ARG A 498 -38.84 0.81 -7.47
CA ARG A 498 -39.30 1.12 -8.83
C ARG A 498 -38.97 2.55 -9.25
N ALA A 499 -39.00 3.51 -8.32
CA ALA A 499 -38.54 4.87 -8.59
C ALA A 499 -37.04 4.87 -8.95
N PHE A 500 -36.20 4.12 -8.25
CA PHE A 500 -34.80 3.97 -8.60
C PHE A 500 -34.61 3.33 -9.99
N GLU A 501 -35.41 2.31 -10.34
CA GLU A 501 -35.40 1.74 -11.69
C GLU A 501 -35.78 2.77 -12.76
N ALA A 502 -36.77 3.62 -12.49
CA ALA A 502 -37.16 4.70 -13.40
C ALA A 502 -36.05 5.75 -13.57
N VAL A 503 -35.31 6.06 -12.50
CA VAL A 503 -34.10 6.91 -12.59
C VAL A 503 -33.09 6.26 -13.54
N LYS A 504 -32.77 4.97 -13.34
CA LYS A 504 -31.84 4.23 -14.19
C LYS A 504 -32.29 4.22 -15.66
N ASP A 505 -33.56 3.91 -15.92
CA ASP A 505 -34.09 3.84 -17.29
C ASP A 505 -34.10 5.22 -17.98
N GLY A 506 -34.29 6.31 -17.23
CA GLY A 506 -34.22 7.66 -17.76
C GLY A 506 -32.80 8.06 -18.21
N PHE A 507 -31.77 7.64 -17.47
CA PHE A 507 -30.37 7.94 -17.78
C PHE A 507 -29.74 6.96 -18.77
N ASP A 508 -30.06 5.67 -18.66
CA ASP A 508 -29.42 4.58 -19.40
C ASP A 508 -30.43 3.43 -19.65
N PRO A 509 -31.35 3.63 -20.62
CA PRO A 509 -32.43 2.68 -20.91
C PRO A 509 -31.92 1.33 -21.44
N GLY A 510 -30.72 1.31 -22.03
CA GLY A 510 -30.07 0.09 -22.52
C GLY A 510 -29.28 -0.67 -21.44
N ASN A 511 -29.21 -0.15 -20.22
CA ASN A 511 -28.44 -0.69 -19.11
C ASN A 511 -26.95 -0.93 -19.47
N HIS A 512 -26.36 0.02 -20.21
CA HIS A 512 -24.97 -0.02 -20.66
C HIS A 512 -23.96 0.42 -19.60
N LEU A 513 -24.38 1.15 -18.57
CA LEU A 513 -23.52 1.71 -17.53
C LEU A 513 -23.62 0.89 -16.24
N ASN A 514 -22.50 0.27 -15.86
CA ASN A 514 -22.30 -0.49 -14.63
C ASN A 514 -23.48 -1.38 -14.16
N PRO A 515 -23.97 -2.31 -15.00
CA PRO A 515 -25.18 -3.08 -14.72
C PRO A 515 -25.04 -4.01 -13.49
N GLY A 516 -26.20 -4.38 -12.94
CA GLY A 516 -26.32 -5.33 -11.83
C GLY A 516 -26.06 -4.74 -10.44
N LYS A 517 -26.07 -3.41 -10.33
CA LYS A 517 -25.76 -2.64 -9.11
C LYS A 517 -26.78 -1.52 -8.91
N ILE A 518 -27.10 -1.23 -7.66
CA ILE A 518 -28.20 -0.41 -7.13
C ILE A 518 -29.59 -0.94 -7.51
N VAL A 519 -29.85 -1.13 -8.81
CA VAL A 519 -31.10 -1.67 -9.35
C VAL A 519 -30.84 -2.88 -10.22
N ARG A 520 -31.86 -3.76 -10.36
CA ARG A 520 -31.75 -5.02 -11.13
C ARG A 520 -30.51 -5.80 -10.70
N ALA A 521 -30.36 -5.90 -9.38
CA ALA A 521 -29.14 -6.31 -8.71
C ALA A 521 -28.72 -7.76 -9.04
N TYR A 522 -27.42 -8.00 -9.06
CA TYR A 522 -26.90 -9.34 -8.89
C TYR A 522 -27.18 -9.85 -7.48
N HIS A 523 -27.39 -11.16 -7.36
CA HIS A 523 -27.46 -11.80 -6.05
C HIS A 523 -26.09 -11.76 -5.34
N MET A 524 -26.07 -11.26 -4.10
CA MET A 524 -24.83 -11.03 -3.37
C MET A 524 -24.03 -12.33 -3.13
N ASP A 525 -24.72 -13.47 -3.08
CA ASP A 525 -24.21 -14.80 -2.79
C ASP A 525 -24.03 -15.67 -4.04
N ASP A 526 -24.20 -15.11 -5.24
CA ASP A 526 -23.90 -15.79 -6.48
C ASP A 526 -22.41 -16.19 -6.53
N ARG A 527 -22.18 -17.49 -6.40
CA ARG A 527 -20.85 -18.12 -6.37
C ARG A 527 -20.06 -17.88 -7.66
N SER A 528 -20.71 -17.58 -8.78
CA SER A 528 -20.06 -17.28 -10.06
C SER A 528 -19.38 -15.91 -10.07
N LEU A 529 -19.81 -14.99 -9.21
CA LEU A 529 -19.24 -13.64 -9.08
C LEU A 529 -18.09 -13.59 -8.06
N MET A 530 -17.91 -14.62 -7.24
CA MET A 530 -16.97 -14.60 -6.12
C MET A 530 -15.53 -14.86 -6.53
N ARG A 531 -14.59 -14.23 -5.80
CA ARG A 531 -13.14 -14.45 -5.94
C ARG A 531 -12.72 -15.90 -5.76
N PHE A 532 -13.43 -16.64 -4.92
CA PHE A 532 -13.24 -18.06 -4.66
C PHE A 532 -14.45 -18.85 -5.13
N SER A 533 -14.54 -19.03 -6.45
CA SER A 533 -15.61 -19.79 -7.10
C SER A 533 -15.61 -21.29 -6.70
N PRO A 534 -16.69 -22.04 -6.96
CA PRO A 534 -16.73 -23.47 -6.68
C PRO A 534 -15.60 -24.21 -7.40
N GLY A 535 -14.91 -25.09 -6.66
CA GLY A 535 -13.74 -25.81 -7.19
C GLY A 535 -12.45 -24.98 -7.22
N TYR A 536 -12.45 -23.73 -6.72
CA TYR A 536 -11.23 -22.94 -6.57
C TYR A 536 -10.20 -23.70 -5.73
N ALA A 537 -9.01 -23.83 -6.30
CA ALA A 537 -7.84 -24.32 -5.61
C ALA A 537 -6.61 -23.55 -6.10
N THR A 538 -5.60 -23.50 -5.25
CA THR A 538 -4.24 -23.17 -5.65
C THR A 538 -3.43 -24.47 -5.61
N PRO A 539 -3.62 -25.38 -6.59
CA PRO A 539 -2.76 -26.55 -6.67
C PRO A 539 -1.35 -26.00 -6.86
N VAL A 540 -0.51 -26.03 -5.84
CA VAL A 540 0.88 -25.61 -5.98
C VAL A 540 1.49 -26.68 -6.88
N PRO A 541 1.65 -26.42 -8.19
CA PRO A 541 1.76 -27.51 -9.15
C PRO A 541 3.17 -28.15 -9.12
N MET A 542 4.07 -27.58 -8.33
CA MET A 542 5.50 -27.88 -8.27
C MET A 542 5.98 -27.73 -6.83
N GLU A 543 6.92 -28.56 -6.40
CA GLU A 543 7.51 -28.50 -5.06
C GLU A 543 8.13 -27.11 -4.82
N THR A 544 7.78 -26.45 -3.73
CA THR A 544 8.29 -25.11 -3.43
C THR A 544 9.75 -25.16 -3.03
N ALA A 545 10.58 -24.27 -3.58
CA ALA A 545 12.00 -24.22 -3.28
C ALA A 545 12.31 -23.52 -1.94
N LEU A 546 11.39 -22.68 -1.46
CA LEU A 546 11.48 -21.95 -0.19
C LEU A 546 10.42 -22.43 0.82
N ASP A 547 10.65 -22.19 2.12
CA ASP A 547 9.72 -22.57 3.20
C ASP A 547 8.48 -21.65 3.35
N TRP A 548 7.32 -22.04 2.84
CA TRP A 548 6.08 -21.27 2.96
C TRP A 548 5.16 -21.71 4.12
N SER A 549 5.67 -22.52 5.06
CA SER A 549 4.86 -23.10 6.15
C SER A 549 4.15 -22.06 7.01
N ASP A 550 4.74 -20.88 7.20
CA ASP A 550 4.15 -19.76 7.94
C ASP A 550 2.80 -19.26 7.39
N TRP A 551 2.43 -19.64 6.17
CA TRP A 551 1.15 -19.31 5.52
C TRP A 551 0.33 -20.55 5.10
N GLY A 552 0.75 -21.75 5.52
CA GLY A 552 0.15 -23.01 5.04
C GLY A 552 0.50 -23.36 3.58
N GLY A 553 1.50 -22.70 3.00
CA GLY A 553 1.94 -22.91 1.61
C GLY A 553 1.96 -21.64 0.76
N LEU A 554 2.50 -21.74 -0.46
CA LEU A 554 2.61 -20.61 -1.39
C LEU A 554 1.24 -20.02 -1.76
N GLY A 555 0.21 -20.86 -1.91
CA GLY A 555 -1.16 -20.41 -2.19
C GLY A 555 -1.69 -19.46 -1.11
N GLY A 556 -1.62 -19.87 0.16
CA GLY A 556 -2.02 -19.04 1.30
C GLY A 556 -1.19 -17.76 1.40
N ALA A 557 0.11 -17.80 1.09
CA ALA A 557 0.96 -16.61 1.09
C ALA A 557 0.54 -15.59 0.01
N VAL A 558 0.24 -16.05 -1.20
CA VAL A 558 -0.19 -15.18 -2.31
C VAL A 558 -1.59 -14.60 -2.06
N GLU A 559 -2.47 -15.34 -1.38
CA GLU A 559 -3.81 -14.91 -1.01
C GLU A 559 -3.86 -13.85 0.09
N MET A 560 -2.75 -13.58 0.80
CA MET A 560 -2.67 -12.48 1.78
C MET A 560 -2.90 -11.09 1.16
N CYS A 561 -2.83 -10.97 -0.17
CA CYS A 561 -3.28 -9.75 -0.84
C CYS A 561 -4.82 -9.62 -0.79
N ASN A 562 -5.29 -8.64 -0.01
CA ASN A 562 -6.71 -8.28 0.12
C ASN A 562 -7.18 -7.21 -0.89
N ASN A 563 -6.35 -6.85 -1.86
CA ASN A 563 -6.68 -5.92 -2.95
C ASN A 563 -6.99 -4.46 -2.58
N ASN A 564 -6.73 -4.02 -1.35
CA ASN A 564 -7.01 -2.66 -0.87
C ASN A 564 -6.30 -1.51 -1.61
N GLY A 565 -5.30 -1.81 -2.46
CA GLY A 565 -4.55 -0.82 -3.22
C GLY A 565 -3.58 0.07 -2.42
N THR A 566 -3.21 -0.27 -1.17
CA THR A 566 -2.23 0.50 -0.37
C THR A 566 -0.91 0.73 -1.13
N CYS A 567 -0.50 -0.25 -1.92
CA CYS A 567 0.67 -0.20 -2.78
C CYS A 567 0.56 0.78 -3.98
N ARG A 568 -0.59 1.45 -4.18
CA ARG A 568 -0.78 2.55 -5.14
C ARG A 568 -0.41 3.92 -4.57
N LYS A 569 -0.06 4.03 -3.30
CA LYS A 569 0.35 5.30 -2.71
C LYS A 569 1.56 5.89 -3.44
N MET A 570 1.48 7.19 -3.76
CA MET A 570 2.49 7.90 -4.56
C MET A 570 3.65 8.48 -3.73
N ALA A 571 3.48 8.67 -2.42
CA ALA A 571 4.48 9.27 -1.53
C ALA A 571 4.59 8.54 -0.18
N GLY A 572 5.71 8.72 0.53
CA GLY A 572 5.96 8.11 1.85
C GLY A 572 6.22 6.60 1.84
N GLY A 573 7.01 6.09 2.78
CA GLY A 573 7.38 4.67 2.81
C GLY A 573 8.20 4.19 1.60
N THR A 574 8.52 2.90 1.60
CA THR A 574 9.36 2.24 0.58
C THR A 574 8.53 1.63 -0.56
N MET A 575 7.33 1.11 -0.29
CA MET A 575 6.45 0.43 -1.25
C MET A 575 5.63 1.42 -2.11
N CYS A 576 5.48 1.27 -3.42
CA CYS A 576 6.12 0.38 -4.39
C CYS A 576 6.79 1.25 -5.48
N PRO A 577 8.13 1.30 -5.58
CA PRO A 577 8.82 2.31 -6.38
C PRO A 577 8.57 2.16 -7.88
N SER A 578 8.42 0.92 -8.37
CA SER A 578 8.12 0.67 -9.79
C SER A 578 6.77 1.23 -10.20
N TYR A 579 5.76 1.12 -9.34
CA TYR A 579 4.46 1.71 -9.64
C TYR A 579 4.51 3.24 -9.62
N ARG A 580 5.23 3.84 -8.68
CA ARG A 580 5.39 5.29 -8.65
C ARG A 580 6.07 5.82 -9.93
N ALA A 581 7.00 5.05 -10.48
CA ALA A 581 7.67 5.37 -11.73
C ALA A 581 6.78 5.15 -12.97
N THR A 582 6.00 4.06 -13.04
CA THR A 582 5.28 3.69 -14.28
C THR A 582 3.78 3.96 -14.27
N ARG A 583 3.18 4.15 -13.09
CA ARG A 583 1.73 4.22 -12.84
C ARG A 583 0.91 3.05 -13.41
N ASN A 584 1.54 1.90 -13.61
CA ASN A 584 0.91 0.71 -14.21
C ASN A 584 0.58 -0.32 -13.13
N GLU A 585 -0.68 -0.77 -13.08
CA GLU A 585 -1.17 -1.79 -12.13
C GLU A 585 -0.32 -3.06 -12.11
N GLN A 586 0.28 -3.45 -13.24
CA GLN A 586 1.22 -4.58 -13.32
C GLN A 586 2.43 -4.44 -12.37
N HIS A 587 2.86 -3.21 -12.07
CA HIS A 587 4.11 -2.93 -11.37
C HIS A 587 3.94 -2.58 -9.88
N LEU A 588 2.80 -2.90 -9.27
CA LEU A 588 2.59 -2.83 -7.83
C LEU A 588 2.33 -4.19 -7.18
N THR A 589 2.40 -4.23 -5.86
CA THR A 589 2.25 -5.44 -5.04
C THR A 589 0.94 -6.20 -5.34
N ARG A 590 -0.21 -5.53 -5.29
CA ARG A 590 -1.52 -6.13 -5.60
C ARG A 590 -1.57 -6.69 -7.01
N GLY A 591 -1.11 -5.95 -8.01
CA GLY A 591 -1.06 -6.44 -9.39
C GLY A 591 -0.27 -7.74 -9.51
N ARG A 592 0.95 -7.77 -8.95
CA ARG A 592 1.82 -8.95 -8.96
C ARG A 592 1.26 -10.14 -8.20
N ALA A 593 0.77 -9.90 -6.98
CA ALA A 593 0.21 -10.95 -6.14
C ALA A 593 -1.05 -11.56 -6.78
N ASN A 594 -1.95 -10.74 -7.34
CA ASN A 594 -3.12 -11.27 -8.05
C ASN A 594 -2.76 -12.03 -9.32
N THR A 595 -1.83 -11.51 -10.13
CA THR A 595 -1.38 -12.24 -11.32
C THR A 595 -0.78 -13.59 -10.95
N LEU A 596 0.06 -13.64 -9.90
CA LEU A 596 0.57 -14.91 -9.36
C LEU A 596 -0.56 -15.82 -8.91
N ARG A 597 -1.55 -15.32 -8.15
CA ARG A 597 -2.71 -16.10 -7.69
C ARG A 597 -3.46 -16.72 -8.87
N LEU A 598 -3.74 -15.92 -9.89
CA LEU A 598 -4.48 -16.35 -11.07
C LEU A 598 -3.66 -17.36 -11.89
N ALA A 599 -2.34 -17.20 -11.96
CA ALA A 599 -1.45 -18.14 -12.62
C ALA A 599 -1.39 -19.49 -11.89
N ILE A 600 -1.19 -19.52 -10.57
CA ILE A 600 -1.10 -20.76 -9.79
C ILE A 600 -2.45 -21.48 -9.61
N SER A 601 -3.57 -20.74 -9.71
CA SER A 601 -4.91 -21.35 -9.68
C SER A 601 -5.39 -21.78 -11.08
N GLY A 602 -4.56 -21.65 -12.11
CA GLY A 602 -4.90 -22.04 -13.49
C GLY A 602 -5.85 -21.10 -14.23
N GLN A 603 -6.26 -19.98 -13.61
CA GLN A 603 -7.20 -19.02 -14.19
C GLN A 603 -6.61 -18.19 -15.34
N LEU A 604 -5.28 -18.17 -15.49
CA LEU A 604 -4.60 -17.59 -16.66
C LEU A 604 -4.22 -18.63 -17.73
N GLY A 605 -4.71 -19.87 -17.59
CA GLY A 605 -4.36 -20.98 -18.46
C GLY A 605 -3.21 -21.83 -17.95
N GLU A 606 -3.04 -22.99 -18.58
CA GLU A 606 -2.00 -23.96 -18.24
C GLU A 606 -0.60 -23.36 -18.48
N GLY A 607 0.32 -23.57 -17.54
CA GLY A 607 1.71 -23.10 -17.66
C GLY A 607 1.91 -21.60 -17.41
N ALA A 608 0.85 -20.83 -17.13
CA ALA A 608 0.92 -19.39 -16.88
C ALA A 608 1.93 -19.01 -15.78
N PHE A 609 2.10 -19.86 -14.75
CA PHE A 609 3.04 -19.61 -13.67
C PHE A 609 4.50 -19.48 -14.13
N THR A 610 4.89 -20.08 -15.26
CA THR A 610 6.25 -19.95 -15.82
C THR A 610 6.24 -19.27 -17.18
N SER A 611 5.20 -18.50 -17.51
CA SER A 611 5.09 -17.84 -18.82
C SER A 611 5.94 -16.56 -18.91
N PRO A 612 6.29 -16.10 -20.12
CA PRO A 612 6.94 -14.80 -20.33
C PRO A 612 6.14 -13.61 -19.76
N GLU A 613 4.81 -13.63 -19.84
CA GLU A 613 3.92 -12.58 -19.34
C GLU A 613 3.94 -12.51 -17.80
N MET A 614 4.03 -13.66 -17.13
CA MET A 614 4.22 -13.71 -15.68
C MET A 614 5.61 -13.18 -15.29
N LYS A 615 6.64 -13.48 -16.09
CA LYS A 615 7.97 -12.90 -15.90
C LYS A 615 7.94 -11.38 -16.03
N GLU A 616 7.31 -10.85 -17.08
CA GLU A 616 7.17 -9.41 -17.32
C GLU A 616 6.51 -8.69 -16.13
N THR A 617 5.50 -9.33 -15.53
CA THR A 617 4.81 -8.82 -14.33
C THR A 617 5.77 -8.64 -13.14
N LEU A 618 6.79 -9.51 -13.00
CA LEU A 618 7.76 -9.49 -11.90
C LEU A 618 9.09 -8.80 -12.24
N ASP A 619 9.35 -8.47 -13.50
CA ASP A 619 10.64 -7.94 -13.96
C ASP A 619 10.99 -6.61 -13.29
N LEU A 620 10.01 -5.70 -13.16
CA LEU A 620 10.22 -4.41 -12.48
C LEU A 620 10.10 -4.48 -10.95
N CYS A 621 9.91 -5.68 -10.37
CA CYS A 621 9.99 -5.84 -8.92
C CYS A 621 11.46 -5.78 -8.48
N VAL A 622 11.81 -4.72 -7.78
CA VAL A 622 13.18 -4.44 -7.28
C VAL A 622 13.47 -5.12 -5.94
N SER A 623 12.77 -6.20 -5.57
CA SER A 623 13.00 -7.01 -4.35
C SER A 623 13.35 -6.23 -3.07
N CYS A 624 12.79 -5.03 -2.91
CA CYS A 624 13.19 -4.08 -1.86
C CYS A 624 12.61 -4.41 -0.48
N LYS A 625 11.73 -5.41 -0.40
CA LYS A 625 10.95 -5.79 0.79
C LYS A 625 10.08 -4.69 1.41
N GLY A 626 9.92 -3.55 0.73
CA GLY A 626 8.99 -2.51 1.17
C GLY A 626 7.56 -3.06 1.33
N CYS A 627 7.12 -4.00 0.48
CA CYS A 627 5.82 -4.65 0.64
C CYS A 627 5.70 -5.53 1.90
N LYS A 628 6.78 -6.13 2.37
CA LYS A 628 6.75 -6.93 3.62
C LYS A 628 6.54 -6.05 4.84
N ARG A 629 7.07 -4.82 4.83
CA ARG A 629 7.01 -3.86 5.94
C ARG A 629 5.84 -2.89 5.85
N ASP A 630 5.63 -2.29 4.68
CA ASP A 630 4.69 -1.20 4.46
C ASP A 630 3.30 -1.70 4.03
N CYS A 631 3.19 -2.95 3.53
CA CYS A 631 1.88 -3.56 3.33
C CYS A 631 1.41 -4.11 4.68
N PRO A 632 0.27 -3.66 5.21
CA PRO A 632 -0.17 -4.13 6.52
C PRO A 632 -0.51 -5.62 6.58
N THR A 633 -0.80 -6.24 5.44
CA THR A 633 -1.00 -7.70 5.34
C THR A 633 0.31 -8.49 5.20
N GLY A 634 1.46 -7.81 5.15
CA GLY A 634 2.80 -8.44 5.19
C GLY A 634 3.21 -9.20 3.91
N VAL A 635 2.69 -8.82 2.73
CA VAL A 635 3.00 -9.50 1.46
C VAL A 635 4.50 -9.42 1.14
N ASP A 636 5.18 -10.57 1.07
CA ASP A 636 6.60 -10.65 0.69
C ASP A 636 6.79 -10.95 -0.80
N MET A 637 6.64 -9.91 -1.64
CA MET A 637 6.86 -10.05 -3.09
C MET A 637 8.30 -10.38 -3.45
N ALA A 638 9.27 -10.05 -2.60
CA ALA A 638 10.67 -10.37 -2.86
C ALA A 638 10.86 -11.90 -2.80
N ARG A 639 10.31 -12.54 -1.76
CA ARG A 639 10.33 -14.00 -1.63
C ARG A 639 9.54 -14.70 -2.74
N MET A 640 8.35 -14.19 -3.07
CA MET A 640 7.53 -14.73 -4.17
C MET A 640 8.25 -14.64 -5.52
N LYS A 641 8.99 -13.55 -5.77
CA LYS A 641 9.81 -13.40 -6.98
C LYS A 641 10.95 -14.42 -7.04
N VAL A 642 11.62 -14.69 -5.92
CA VAL A 642 12.70 -15.71 -5.87
C VAL A 642 12.13 -17.09 -6.21
N GLU A 643 11.00 -17.46 -5.60
CA GLU A 643 10.30 -18.71 -5.88
C GLU A 643 9.91 -18.82 -7.36
N PHE A 644 9.28 -17.78 -7.91
CA PHE A 644 8.95 -17.74 -9.35
C PHE A 644 10.19 -17.89 -10.23
N LEU A 645 11.29 -17.17 -9.95
CA LEU A 645 12.49 -17.21 -10.78
C LEU A 645 13.19 -18.56 -10.73
N HIS A 646 13.15 -19.26 -9.59
CA HIS A 646 13.66 -20.63 -9.48
C HIS A 646 12.99 -21.55 -10.51
N HIS A 647 11.66 -21.53 -10.51
CA HIS A 647 10.85 -22.33 -11.42
C HIS A 647 10.96 -21.88 -12.88
N TYR A 648 10.95 -20.56 -13.11
CA TYR A 648 11.08 -20.00 -14.45
C TYR A 648 12.43 -20.37 -15.09
N HIS A 649 13.56 -20.18 -14.39
CA HIS A 649 14.87 -20.54 -14.93
C HIS A 649 15.10 -22.06 -14.96
N GLY A 650 14.45 -22.83 -14.10
CA GLY A 650 14.43 -24.29 -14.21
C GLY A 650 13.85 -24.76 -15.55
N LYS A 651 12.84 -24.05 -16.08
CA LYS A 651 12.21 -24.37 -17.37
C LYS A 651 12.87 -23.71 -18.57
N HIS A 652 13.22 -22.42 -18.46
CA HIS A 652 13.69 -21.59 -19.60
C HIS A 652 15.21 -21.42 -19.67
N GLY A 653 15.94 -21.93 -18.67
CA GLY A 653 17.38 -21.74 -18.54
C GLY A 653 17.75 -20.37 -17.96
N LEU A 654 19.03 -20.25 -17.57
CA LEU A 654 19.58 -19.04 -16.96
C LEU A 654 20.28 -18.17 -18.01
N PRO A 655 19.82 -16.92 -18.27
CA PRO A 655 20.48 -16.02 -19.21
C PRO A 655 21.91 -15.68 -18.79
N LEU A 656 22.79 -15.40 -19.77
CA LEU A 656 24.21 -15.10 -19.52
C LEU A 656 24.40 -13.94 -18.54
N LYS A 657 23.63 -12.85 -18.69
CA LYS A 657 23.68 -11.69 -17.78
C LYS A 657 23.40 -12.09 -16.33
N GLU A 658 22.32 -12.84 -16.11
CA GLU A 658 21.96 -13.34 -14.78
C GLU A 658 23.01 -14.30 -14.23
N ARG A 659 23.62 -15.12 -15.09
CA ARG A 659 24.73 -16.00 -14.70
C ARG A 659 25.96 -15.21 -14.25
N LEU A 660 26.33 -14.16 -14.98
CA LEU A 660 27.44 -13.28 -14.58
C LEU A 660 27.17 -12.64 -13.22
N ILE A 661 25.97 -12.09 -13.02
CA ILE A 661 25.59 -11.47 -11.75
C ILE A 661 25.58 -12.50 -10.61
N ALA A 662 24.90 -13.63 -10.80
CA ALA A 662 24.67 -14.62 -9.76
C ALA A 662 25.97 -15.25 -9.26
N PHE A 663 26.87 -15.61 -10.18
CA PHE A 663 28.13 -16.28 -9.87
C PHE A 663 29.29 -15.31 -9.58
N LEU A 664 29.02 -14.00 -9.52
CA LEU A 664 30.01 -12.96 -9.18
C LEU A 664 30.91 -13.34 -7.99
N PRO A 665 30.37 -13.82 -6.84
CA PRO A 665 31.23 -14.16 -5.69
C PRO A 665 32.25 -15.28 -5.97
N ARG A 666 32.01 -16.13 -6.98
CA ARG A 666 32.93 -17.23 -7.34
C ARG A 666 34.11 -16.74 -8.18
N TYR A 667 33.88 -15.87 -9.16
CA TYR A 667 34.93 -15.41 -10.07
C TYR A 667 35.56 -14.08 -9.66
N ALA A 668 34.97 -13.32 -8.74
CA ALA A 668 35.51 -12.04 -8.25
C ALA A 668 36.99 -12.09 -7.78
N PRO A 669 37.48 -13.15 -7.09
CA PRO A 669 38.90 -13.25 -6.75
C PRO A 669 39.85 -13.24 -7.97
N ILE A 670 39.38 -13.73 -9.11
CA ILE A 670 40.13 -13.77 -10.37
C ILE A 670 39.96 -12.45 -11.11
N ALA A 671 38.71 -11.96 -11.25
CA ALA A 671 38.42 -10.71 -11.95
C ALA A 671 39.11 -9.49 -11.32
N ALA A 672 39.20 -9.43 -9.99
CA ALA A 672 39.90 -8.35 -9.29
C ALA A 672 41.42 -8.31 -9.59
N LYS A 673 42.04 -9.44 -9.94
CA LYS A 673 43.45 -9.46 -10.40
C LYS A 673 43.61 -8.87 -11.80
N LEU A 674 42.55 -8.90 -12.61
CA LEU A 674 42.46 -8.34 -13.96
C LEU A 674 41.82 -6.94 -13.97
N ALA A 675 41.73 -6.27 -12.82
CA ALA A 675 41.03 -5.00 -12.67
C ALA A 675 41.35 -3.93 -13.75
N PRO A 676 42.61 -3.69 -14.15
CA PRO A 676 42.91 -2.71 -15.20
C PRO A 676 42.18 -3.01 -16.52
N LEU A 677 42.06 -4.29 -16.90
CA LEU A 677 41.37 -4.71 -18.11
C LEU A 677 39.85 -4.64 -17.94
N MET A 678 39.32 -5.11 -16.82
CA MET A 678 37.88 -5.11 -16.56
C MET A 678 37.31 -3.68 -16.54
N ASN A 679 38.06 -2.73 -16.00
CA ASN A 679 37.66 -1.32 -15.92
C ASN A 679 37.80 -0.56 -17.26
N LEU A 680 38.38 -1.14 -18.32
CA LEU A 680 38.44 -0.50 -19.64
C LEU A 680 37.06 -0.28 -20.24
N ARG A 681 36.07 -1.11 -19.88
CA ARG A 681 34.69 -1.01 -20.35
C ARG A 681 34.12 0.39 -20.15
N ASP A 682 34.34 0.98 -18.97
CA ASP A 682 33.80 2.30 -18.61
C ASP A 682 34.66 3.47 -19.12
N ARG A 683 35.89 3.20 -19.56
CA ARG A 683 36.80 4.21 -20.13
C ARG A 683 36.65 4.36 -21.65
N ILE A 684 36.15 3.33 -22.33
CA ILE A 684 36.05 3.28 -23.79
C ILE A 684 34.57 3.12 -24.19
N PRO A 685 33.91 4.16 -24.74
CA PRO A 685 32.49 4.12 -25.08
C PRO A 685 32.09 2.97 -26.01
N LEU A 686 32.98 2.54 -26.92
CA LEU A 686 32.74 1.39 -27.80
C LEU A 686 32.62 0.08 -27.01
N LEU A 687 33.45 -0.13 -25.99
CA LEU A 687 33.39 -1.32 -25.14
C LEU A 687 32.11 -1.35 -24.30
N ALA A 688 31.65 -0.20 -23.81
CA ALA A 688 30.37 -0.08 -23.13
C ALA A 688 29.20 -0.47 -24.04
N LYS A 689 29.18 0.00 -25.30
CA LYS A 689 28.17 -0.37 -26.31
C LYS A 689 28.21 -1.86 -26.68
N LEU A 690 29.41 -2.44 -26.80
CA LEU A 690 29.55 -3.88 -27.01
C LEU A 690 29.08 -4.67 -25.78
N SER A 691 29.44 -4.25 -24.58
CA SER A 691 28.95 -4.86 -23.33
C SER A 691 27.42 -4.83 -23.25
N GLU A 692 26.78 -3.72 -23.64
CA GLU A 692 25.33 -3.60 -23.69
C GLU A 692 24.72 -4.61 -24.68
N ARG A 693 25.24 -4.66 -25.90
CA ARG A 693 24.71 -5.54 -26.96
C ARG A 693 24.86 -7.03 -26.65
N TRP A 694 25.99 -7.43 -26.06
CA TRP A 694 26.32 -8.85 -25.88
C TRP A 694 25.99 -9.38 -24.48
N LEU A 695 26.10 -8.53 -23.44
CA LEU A 695 25.91 -8.92 -22.03
C LEU A 695 24.69 -8.26 -21.38
N GLY A 696 24.06 -7.26 -22.02
CA GLY A 696 22.86 -6.60 -21.53
C GLY A 696 23.08 -5.58 -20.41
N PHE A 697 24.33 -5.16 -20.16
CA PHE A 697 24.69 -4.10 -19.20
C PHE A 697 24.71 -2.74 -19.90
N SER A 698 23.88 -1.81 -19.47
CA SER A 698 23.66 -0.56 -20.20
C SER A 698 24.90 0.31 -20.32
N ALA A 699 25.19 0.80 -21.52
CA ALA A 699 26.27 1.73 -21.81
C ALA A 699 26.05 3.12 -21.18
N ARG A 700 24.82 3.44 -20.76
CA ARG A 700 24.46 4.68 -20.05
C ARG A 700 24.75 4.64 -18.54
N ARG A 701 25.35 3.56 -18.04
CA ARG A 701 25.65 3.35 -16.62
C ARG A 701 27.09 2.92 -16.44
N SER A 702 27.77 3.45 -15.42
CA SER A 702 29.06 2.92 -14.99
C SER A 702 28.89 1.55 -14.31
N LEU A 703 29.85 0.64 -14.48
CA LEU A 703 29.87 -0.61 -13.73
C LEU A 703 30.70 -0.43 -12.45
N PRO A 704 30.48 -1.28 -11.43
CA PRO A 704 31.33 -1.28 -10.23
C PRO A 704 32.82 -1.40 -10.60
N VAL A 705 33.61 -0.45 -10.12
CA VAL A 705 35.05 -0.37 -10.43
C VAL A 705 35.78 -1.47 -9.69
N TRP A 706 36.41 -2.39 -10.41
CA TRP A 706 37.25 -3.42 -9.82
C TRP A 706 38.48 -2.81 -9.15
N ARG A 707 38.73 -3.17 -7.90
CA ARG A 707 39.90 -2.72 -7.13
C ARG A 707 40.68 -3.91 -6.58
N LYS A 708 41.87 -3.63 -6.03
CA LYS A 708 42.56 -4.63 -5.20
C LYS A 708 41.62 -5.02 -4.05
N PRO A 709 41.42 -6.31 -3.75
CA PRO A 709 40.45 -6.70 -2.74
C PRO A 709 40.90 -6.30 -1.33
N TRP A 710 39.94 -6.07 -0.43
CA TRP A 710 40.21 -5.95 1.00
C TRP A 710 40.91 -7.21 1.53
N ARG A 711 41.96 -7.01 2.33
CA ARG A 711 42.74 -8.07 2.97
C ARG A 711 42.72 -7.86 4.47
N GLU A 712 42.18 -8.84 5.17
CA GLU A 712 42.27 -8.93 6.62
C GLU A 712 43.73 -9.21 7.00
N THR A 713 44.32 -8.32 7.79
CA THR A 713 45.74 -8.36 8.18
C THR A 713 46.07 -9.46 9.20
N ALA A 714 45.09 -9.90 9.98
CA ALA A 714 45.24 -10.96 10.97
C ALA A 714 45.10 -12.38 10.37
N GLY A 715 45.70 -13.37 11.04
CA GLY A 715 45.51 -14.80 10.73
C GLY A 715 44.07 -15.27 10.99
N ARG A 716 43.72 -16.48 10.56
CA ARG A 716 42.40 -17.08 10.87
C ARG A 716 42.26 -17.23 12.39
N SER A 717 41.17 -16.74 12.96
CA SER A 717 40.88 -16.87 14.38
C SER A 717 40.39 -18.28 14.71
N ASP A 718 40.70 -18.75 15.92
CA ASP A 718 40.07 -19.93 16.50
C ASP A 718 38.83 -19.50 17.31
N PRO A 719 37.70 -20.24 17.28
CA PRO A 719 36.53 -19.91 18.08
C PRO A 719 36.83 -19.74 19.58
N SER A 720 37.82 -20.45 20.13
CA SER A 720 38.24 -20.30 21.53
C SER A 720 38.79 -18.91 21.90
N ALA A 721 39.13 -18.08 20.92
CA ALA A 721 39.58 -16.71 21.15
C ALA A 721 38.43 -15.74 21.53
N VAL A 722 37.18 -16.15 21.37
CA VAL A 722 36.00 -15.35 21.75
C VAL A 722 35.83 -15.36 23.26
N GLN A 723 35.74 -14.18 23.88
CA GLN A 723 35.62 -14.00 25.32
C GLN A 723 34.17 -13.83 25.79
N GLY A 724 33.26 -13.41 24.89
CA GLY A 724 31.82 -13.34 25.18
C GLY A 724 31.38 -12.14 26.02
N ASP A 725 32.22 -11.10 26.12
CA ASP A 725 31.96 -9.86 26.88
C ASP A 725 31.20 -8.77 26.06
N ASN A 726 30.58 -9.15 24.94
CA ASN A 726 30.04 -8.22 23.94
C ASN A 726 31.07 -7.26 23.33
N ARG A 727 32.33 -7.68 23.14
CA ARG A 727 33.32 -6.94 22.32
C ARG A 727 33.91 -7.75 21.17
N ASP A 728 33.59 -9.03 21.09
CA ASP A 728 34.02 -9.91 20.00
C ASP A 728 33.14 -9.73 18.76
N ILE A 729 33.76 -9.29 17.66
CA ILE A 729 33.11 -8.97 16.40
C ILE A 729 33.70 -9.79 15.26
N VAL A 730 32.85 -10.42 14.47
CA VAL A 730 33.18 -10.91 13.14
C VAL A 730 32.75 -9.87 12.12
N LEU A 731 33.70 -9.15 11.51
CA LEU A 731 33.41 -8.20 10.44
C LEU A 731 33.18 -8.97 9.12
N PHE A 732 31.92 -9.04 8.71
CA PHE A 732 31.52 -9.69 7.46
C PHE A 732 31.80 -8.80 6.26
N GLY A 733 32.95 -9.04 5.60
CA GLY A 733 33.31 -8.39 4.34
C GLY A 733 32.56 -8.96 3.15
N ASP A 734 31.39 -8.39 2.84
CA ASP A 734 30.55 -8.76 1.72
C ASP A 734 31.25 -8.61 0.35
N THR A 735 30.70 -9.26 -0.68
CA THR A 735 31.29 -9.29 -2.01
C THR A 735 31.52 -7.89 -2.59
N PHE A 736 30.61 -6.94 -2.37
CA PHE A 736 30.67 -5.64 -3.03
C PHE A 736 31.72 -4.76 -2.38
N ASN A 737 31.66 -4.58 -1.06
CA ASN A 737 32.68 -3.84 -0.33
C ASN A 737 34.06 -4.49 -0.49
N ARG A 738 34.17 -5.83 -0.51
CA ARG A 738 35.47 -6.50 -0.63
C ARG A 738 36.19 -6.21 -1.96
N TYR A 739 35.47 -6.19 -3.08
CA TYR A 739 36.09 -6.12 -4.41
C TYR A 739 35.99 -4.75 -5.10
N PHE A 740 35.01 -3.91 -4.72
CA PHE A 740 34.76 -2.63 -5.37
C PHE A 740 35.03 -1.42 -4.46
N GLU A 741 34.73 -1.53 -3.16
CA GLU A 741 34.74 -0.41 -2.20
C GLU A 741 35.44 -0.80 -0.89
N ARG A 742 36.66 -1.35 -0.99
CA ARG A 742 37.41 -1.89 0.16
C ARG A 742 37.62 -0.87 1.28
N GLU A 743 37.67 0.41 0.92
CA GLU A 743 37.89 1.55 1.79
C GLU A 743 36.81 1.69 2.87
N ASN A 744 35.62 1.12 2.67
CA ASN A 744 34.57 1.03 3.67
C ASN A 744 34.90 -0.02 4.74
N LEU A 745 35.41 -1.20 4.33
CA LEU A 745 35.82 -2.25 5.27
C LEU A 745 37.06 -1.85 6.06
N GLU A 746 38.03 -1.21 5.41
CA GLU A 746 39.22 -0.68 6.07
C GLU A 746 38.85 0.42 7.11
N ALA A 747 37.87 1.27 6.79
CA ALA A 747 37.32 2.25 7.73
C ALA A 747 36.57 1.58 8.89
N ALA A 748 35.78 0.53 8.61
CA ALA A 748 35.09 -0.24 9.64
C ALA A 748 36.06 -0.91 10.61
N GLU A 749 37.17 -1.47 10.14
CA GLU A 749 38.21 -2.02 11.02
C GLU A 749 38.75 -0.94 11.96
N ARG A 750 39.10 0.25 11.45
CA ARG A 750 39.61 1.36 12.27
C ARG A 750 38.59 1.85 13.29
N VAL A 751 37.34 2.04 12.89
CA VAL A 751 36.24 2.47 13.78
C VAL A 751 35.97 1.43 14.86
N LEU A 752 35.91 0.15 14.52
CA LEU A 752 35.67 -0.91 15.49
C LEU A 752 36.86 -1.06 16.46
N LEU A 753 38.11 -0.99 15.98
CA LEU A 753 39.28 -1.03 16.86
C LEU A 753 39.33 0.18 17.78
N ALA A 754 39.04 1.39 17.28
CA ALA A 754 38.94 2.60 18.10
C ALA A 754 37.81 2.53 19.14
N GLY A 755 36.72 1.82 18.83
CA GLY A 755 35.64 1.52 19.77
C GLY A 755 35.96 0.44 20.81
N GLY A 756 37.17 -0.14 20.77
CA GLY A 756 37.63 -1.16 21.72
C GLY A 756 37.09 -2.56 21.45
N TYR A 757 36.66 -2.84 20.23
CA TYR A 757 36.20 -4.16 19.80
C TYR A 757 37.38 -5.07 19.40
N ARG A 758 37.18 -6.39 19.54
CA ARG A 758 38.12 -7.43 19.09
C ARG A 758 37.60 -8.06 17.81
N LEU A 759 38.40 -7.99 16.74
CA LEU A 759 38.02 -8.51 15.44
C LEU A 759 38.46 -9.96 15.27
N HIS A 760 37.52 -10.82 14.87
CA HIS A 760 37.74 -12.23 14.60
C HIS A 760 37.61 -12.52 13.11
N ARG A 761 38.69 -13.04 12.52
CA ARG A 761 38.73 -13.43 11.11
C ARG A 761 38.19 -14.84 10.94
N VAL A 762 37.08 -14.94 10.21
CA VAL A 762 36.41 -16.22 9.96
C VAL A 762 36.59 -16.65 8.51
N ALA A 763 36.93 -17.92 8.31
CA ALA A 763 37.04 -18.55 7.00
C ALA A 763 36.35 -19.93 7.01
N ALA A 764 35.85 -20.36 5.85
CA ALA A 764 35.25 -21.68 5.69
C ALA A 764 36.27 -22.81 5.99
N ALA A 765 35.77 -23.93 6.51
CA ALA A 765 36.59 -25.04 7.03
C ALA A 765 37.63 -25.60 6.04
N GLY A 766 37.30 -25.66 4.75
CA GLY A 766 38.19 -26.20 3.69
C GLY A 766 39.13 -25.18 3.02
N GLY A 767 39.20 -23.93 3.49
CA GLY A 767 39.86 -22.85 2.75
C GLY A 767 39.14 -22.49 1.43
N GLY A 768 39.66 -21.49 0.71
CA GLY A 768 39.09 -21.07 -0.59
C GLY A 768 38.54 -19.64 -0.60
N ARG A 769 37.48 -19.39 -1.37
CA ARG A 769 36.93 -18.04 -1.56
C ARG A 769 36.29 -17.48 -0.28
N PRO A 770 36.24 -16.15 -0.11
CA PRO A 770 35.57 -15.49 1.02
C PRO A 770 34.10 -15.92 1.18
N LEU A 771 33.59 -15.84 2.43
CA LEU A 771 32.18 -16.07 2.74
C LEU A 771 31.30 -15.06 1.98
N CYS A 772 30.08 -15.48 1.61
CA CYS A 772 29.10 -14.63 0.96
C CYS A 772 27.71 -14.95 1.52
N CYS A 773 26.81 -13.98 1.42
CA CYS A 773 25.43 -14.10 1.89
C CYS A 773 24.49 -14.81 0.90
N GLY A 774 24.98 -15.22 -0.28
CA GLY A 774 24.18 -15.89 -1.31
C GLY A 774 23.16 -14.99 -2.04
N ARG A 775 23.11 -13.68 -1.74
CA ARG A 775 22.12 -12.74 -2.30
C ARG A 775 22.13 -12.68 -3.83
N THR A 776 23.30 -12.79 -4.46
CA THR A 776 23.43 -12.79 -5.93
C THR A 776 22.77 -14.00 -6.58
N PHE A 777 22.79 -15.16 -5.92
CA PHE A 777 22.07 -16.36 -6.38
C PHE A 777 20.55 -16.17 -6.25
N LEU A 778 20.11 -15.64 -5.11
CA LEU A 778 18.69 -15.37 -4.85
C LEU A 778 18.10 -14.37 -5.86
N SER A 779 18.83 -13.32 -6.25
CA SER A 779 18.35 -12.36 -7.24
C SER A 779 18.07 -12.98 -8.61
N ALA A 780 18.69 -14.13 -8.92
CA ALA A 780 18.48 -14.90 -10.14
C ALA A 780 17.62 -16.16 -9.93
N GLY A 781 17.02 -16.37 -8.75
CA GLY A 781 16.23 -17.57 -8.45
C GLY A 781 17.05 -18.86 -8.28
N LEU A 782 18.37 -18.78 -8.16
CA LEU A 782 19.23 -19.96 -7.96
C LEU A 782 19.22 -20.41 -6.50
N VAL A 783 18.07 -20.90 -6.05
CA VAL A 783 17.79 -21.22 -4.64
C VAL A 783 18.73 -22.28 -4.08
N ASP A 784 19.08 -23.32 -4.84
CA ASP A 784 19.98 -24.38 -4.35
C ASP A 784 21.40 -23.87 -4.14
N GLU A 785 21.90 -23.03 -5.05
CA GLU A 785 23.20 -22.39 -4.92
C GLU A 785 23.23 -21.39 -3.75
N ALA A 786 22.12 -20.68 -3.53
CA ALA A 786 21.94 -19.83 -2.35
C ALA A 786 21.92 -20.65 -1.05
N ARG A 787 21.23 -21.80 -1.03
CA ARG A 787 21.16 -22.71 0.12
C ARG A 787 22.53 -23.28 0.48
N ALA A 788 23.30 -23.71 -0.52
CA ALA A 788 24.66 -24.19 -0.32
C ALA A 788 25.58 -23.08 0.23
N GLU A 789 25.44 -21.85 -0.28
CA GLU A 789 26.20 -20.71 0.23
C GLU A 789 25.80 -20.30 1.65
N ALA A 790 24.50 -20.33 1.95
CA ALA A 790 23.98 -20.06 3.29
C ALA A 790 24.50 -21.09 4.29
N ARG A 791 24.45 -22.38 3.96
CA ARG A 791 25.01 -23.47 4.78
C ARG A 791 26.48 -23.27 5.05
N ARG A 792 27.29 -23.04 4.01
CA ARG A 792 28.73 -22.81 4.15
C ARG A 792 29.05 -21.62 5.06
N THR A 793 28.28 -20.54 4.95
CA THR A 793 28.47 -19.35 5.78
C THR A 793 28.02 -19.58 7.22
N LEU A 794 26.89 -20.25 7.42
CA LEU A 794 26.39 -20.61 8.74
C LEU A 794 27.37 -21.53 9.48
N ASP A 795 27.86 -22.59 8.84
CA ASP A 795 28.80 -23.54 9.43
C ASP A 795 30.12 -22.86 9.85
N ALA A 796 30.55 -21.83 9.13
CA ALA A 796 31.74 -21.06 9.47
C ALA A 796 31.53 -20.09 10.65
N LEU A 797 30.35 -19.47 10.74
CA LEU A 797 30.03 -18.45 11.76
C LEU A 797 29.49 -19.05 13.06
N ALA A 798 28.76 -20.16 13.00
CA ALA A 798 28.06 -20.75 14.14
C ALA A 798 28.98 -21.03 15.35
N PRO A 799 30.22 -21.54 15.20
CA PRO A 799 31.12 -21.76 16.34
C PRO A 799 31.51 -20.47 17.08
N PHE A 800 31.59 -19.34 16.38
CA PHE A 800 31.90 -18.03 16.98
C PHE A 800 30.66 -17.44 17.64
N VAL A 801 29.51 -17.50 16.97
CA VAL A 801 28.22 -17.04 17.49
C VAL A 801 27.84 -17.77 18.77
N ALA A 802 28.03 -19.09 18.82
CA ALA A 802 27.77 -19.91 20.01
C ALA A 802 28.60 -19.49 21.24
N ARG A 803 29.74 -18.81 21.02
CA ARG A 803 30.60 -18.27 22.08
C ARG A 803 30.37 -16.79 22.39
N GLY A 804 29.36 -16.17 21.76
CA GLY A 804 28.98 -14.79 22.01
C GLY A 804 29.57 -13.76 21.05
N ALA A 805 30.21 -14.18 19.95
CA ALA A 805 30.64 -13.23 18.92
C ALA A 805 29.43 -12.67 18.16
N ARG A 806 29.46 -11.38 17.86
CA ARG A 806 28.46 -10.71 17.02
C ARG A 806 28.97 -10.57 15.59
N VAL A 807 28.09 -10.65 14.61
CA VAL A 807 28.45 -10.60 13.19
C VAL A 807 28.04 -9.24 12.63
N VAL A 808 29.01 -8.47 12.16
CA VAL A 808 28.78 -7.07 11.74
C VAL A 808 28.97 -6.93 10.25
N GLY A 809 27.99 -6.35 9.55
CA GLY A 809 28.04 -6.11 8.10
C GLY A 809 27.87 -4.64 7.73
N LEU A 810 28.32 -4.29 6.53
CA LEU A 810 28.22 -2.95 5.95
C LEU A 810 27.10 -2.86 4.91
N GLU A 811 27.11 -3.74 3.90
CA GLU A 811 26.07 -3.75 2.86
C GLU A 811 24.72 -4.27 3.40
N PRO A 812 23.67 -3.42 3.47
CA PRO A 812 22.43 -3.80 4.13
C PRO A 812 21.70 -4.98 3.48
N SER A 813 21.69 -5.06 2.15
CA SER A 813 21.04 -6.19 1.46
C SER A 813 21.73 -7.53 1.71
N CYS A 814 23.04 -7.51 1.95
CA CYS A 814 23.81 -8.72 2.23
C CYS A 814 23.60 -9.19 3.67
N LEU A 815 23.71 -8.29 4.64
CA LEU A 815 23.59 -8.67 6.04
C LEU A 815 22.17 -9.10 6.39
N MET A 816 21.15 -8.41 5.89
CA MET A 816 19.75 -8.77 6.16
C MET A 816 19.37 -10.15 5.61
N SER A 817 20.16 -10.73 4.69
CA SER A 817 20.00 -12.13 4.27
C SER A 817 20.12 -13.12 5.43
N PHE A 818 20.94 -12.81 6.45
CA PHE A 818 21.11 -13.68 7.61
C PHE A 818 19.88 -13.68 8.51
N ARG A 819 19.14 -12.56 8.55
CA ARG A 819 17.94 -12.41 9.38
C ARG A 819 16.68 -12.95 8.74
N ASP A 820 16.62 -13.03 7.41
CA ASP A 820 15.39 -13.34 6.68
C ASP A 820 15.56 -14.49 5.70
N GLU A 821 16.36 -14.34 4.65
CA GLU A 821 16.47 -15.38 3.62
C GLU A 821 17.12 -16.69 4.10
N PHE A 822 18.03 -16.65 5.08
CA PHE A 822 18.59 -17.89 5.61
C PHE A 822 17.51 -18.76 6.25
N ALA A 823 16.56 -18.16 6.98
CA ALA A 823 15.44 -18.87 7.58
C ALA A 823 14.43 -19.38 6.55
N ALA A 824 14.45 -18.83 5.33
CA ALA A 824 13.67 -19.33 4.20
C ALA A 824 14.32 -20.50 3.45
N LEU A 825 15.63 -20.72 3.65
CA LEU A 825 16.47 -21.68 2.94
C LEU A 825 16.90 -22.87 3.81
N LEU A 826 17.07 -22.65 5.11
CA LEU A 826 17.62 -23.59 6.10
C LEU A 826 16.67 -23.68 7.31
N PRO A 827 16.78 -24.74 8.14
CA PRO A 827 15.97 -24.87 9.35
C PRO A 827 16.10 -23.65 10.28
N LYS A 828 14.96 -23.07 10.67
CA LYS A 828 14.90 -21.83 11.48
C LYS A 828 15.74 -21.92 12.77
N ALA A 829 15.67 -23.06 13.46
CA ALA A 829 16.40 -23.29 14.71
C ALA A 829 17.93 -23.18 14.57
N GLU A 830 18.49 -23.49 13.40
CA GLU A 830 19.93 -23.38 13.15
C GLU A 830 20.33 -21.94 12.81
N VAL A 831 19.43 -21.19 12.17
CA VAL A 831 19.69 -19.81 11.69
C VAL A 831 19.47 -18.78 12.79
N GLU A 832 18.49 -19.00 13.67
CA GLU A 832 18.04 -18.03 14.68
C GLU A 832 19.18 -17.46 15.56
N PRO A 833 20.16 -18.25 16.05
CA PRO A 833 21.28 -17.71 16.80
C PRO A 833 22.09 -16.67 16.02
N LEU A 834 22.38 -16.93 14.74
CA LEU A 834 23.08 -16.00 13.85
C LEU A 834 22.21 -14.77 13.55
N ALA A 835 20.94 -14.98 13.22
CA ALA A 835 20.01 -13.90 12.88
C ALA A 835 19.91 -12.84 14.00
N LYS A 836 19.90 -13.27 15.27
CA LYS A 836 19.83 -12.38 16.44
C LYS A 836 21.06 -11.50 16.63
N VAL A 837 22.23 -11.95 16.17
CA VAL A 837 23.52 -11.25 16.39
C VAL A 837 24.15 -10.71 15.11
N ALA A 838 23.50 -10.88 13.96
CA ALA A 838 23.87 -10.24 12.71
C ALA A 838 23.40 -8.78 12.75
N LEU A 839 24.31 -7.82 12.87
CA LEU A 839 24.03 -6.39 13.10
C LEU A 839 24.67 -5.52 12.02
N LEU A 840 23.95 -4.52 11.51
CA LEU A 840 24.63 -3.46 10.76
C LEU A 840 25.57 -2.72 11.72
N ILE A 841 26.66 -2.16 11.20
CA ILE A 841 27.62 -1.45 12.04
C ILE A 841 26.94 -0.31 12.84
N GLU A 842 25.94 0.34 12.26
CA GLU A 842 25.16 1.39 12.91
C GLU A 842 24.27 0.84 14.04
N GLU A 843 23.68 -0.35 13.87
CA GLU A 843 22.90 -1.01 14.93
C GLU A 843 23.79 -1.38 16.13
N LEU A 844 24.98 -1.92 15.84
CA LEU A 844 25.98 -2.23 16.86
C LEU A 844 26.37 -0.98 17.64
N LEU A 845 26.85 0.06 16.93
CA LEU A 845 27.39 1.27 17.55
C LEU A 845 26.30 2.01 18.33
N ALA A 846 25.13 2.26 17.73
CA ALA A 846 24.04 2.94 18.42
C ALA A 846 23.61 2.20 19.70
N GLY A 847 23.51 0.87 19.65
CA GLY A 847 23.15 0.04 20.80
C GLY A 847 24.22 0.02 21.89
N ASP A 848 25.49 -0.12 21.51
CA ASP A 848 26.59 -0.19 22.47
C ASP A 848 26.94 1.17 23.08
N MET A 849 26.81 2.27 22.32
CA MET A 849 26.97 3.63 22.85
C MET A 849 25.87 3.95 23.86
N ALA A 850 24.61 3.62 23.54
CA ALA A 850 23.50 3.81 24.47
C ALA A 850 23.65 3.01 25.77
N ALA A 851 24.29 1.84 25.69
CA ALA A 851 24.58 0.99 26.84
C ALA A 851 25.92 1.30 27.53
N GLY A 852 26.67 2.32 27.11
CA GLY A 852 27.97 2.67 27.67
C GLY A 852 29.08 1.63 27.43
N ARG A 853 28.89 0.70 26.50
CA ARG A 853 29.87 -0.38 26.19
C ARG A 853 31.01 0.11 25.31
N THR A 854 30.78 1.12 24.48
CA THR A 854 31.77 1.75 23.60
C THR A 854 31.67 3.27 23.63
N SER A 855 32.78 3.94 23.32
CA SER A 855 32.85 5.37 23.10
C SER A 855 33.86 5.63 21.99
N LEU A 856 33.45 6.35 20.95
CA LEU A 856 34.32 6.70 19.84
C LEU A 856 34.94 8.09 20.07
N PRO A 857 36.27 8.26 19.91
CA PRO A 857 36.92 9.57 20.04
C PRO A 857 36.72 10.41 18.77
N LEU A 858 35.51 10.96 18.59
CA LEU A 858 35.13 11.71 17.40
C LEU A 858 35.50 13.22 17.52
N ARG A 859 35.93 13.82 16.41
CA ARG A 859 36.20 15.25 16.22
C ARG A 859 34.91 15.97 15.84
N ASP A 860 34.78 17.20 16.32
CA ASP A 860 33.70 18.10 15.92
C ASP A 860 33.79 18.42 14.41
N GLN A 861 32.65 18.33 13.73
CA GLN A 861 32.50 18.56 12.29
C GLN A 861 32.09 19.99 11.95
N GLY A 862 32.02 20.91 12.92
CA GLY A 862 31.89 22.35 12.69
C GLY A 862 30.58 22.78 12.02
N GLY A 863 29.47 22.07 12.26
CA GLY A 863 28.17 22.36 11.65
C GLY A 863 27.99 21.79 10.24
N ARG A 864 28.88 20.88 9.79
CA ARG A 864 28.77 20.23 8.48
C ARG A 864 27.44 19.48 8.36
N VAL A 865 26.78 19.58 7.21
CA VAL A 865 25.50 18.93 6.94
C VAL A 865 25.73 17.59 6.24
N ALA A 866 25.00 16.55 6.68
CA ALA A 866 24.95 15.24 6.03
C ALA A 866 23.52 14.91 5.58
N HIS A 867 23.31 14.85 4.26
CA HIS A 867 22.07 14.39 3.65
C HIS A 867 22.06 12.87 3.58
N LEU A 868 21.17 12.24 4.35
CA LEU A 868 21.15 10.78 4.54
C LEU A 868 20.08 10.12 3.67
N HIS A 869 20.48 9.27 2.73
CA HIS A 869 19.59 8.35 2.04
C HIS A 869 19.61 6.96 2.68
N GLY A 870 18.47 6.56 3.26
CA GLY A 870 18.30 5.22 3.79
C GLY A 870 18.15 4.13 2.72
N HIS A 871 18.94 3.06 2.81
CA HIS A 871 18.82 1.90 1.93
C HIS A 871 17.47 1.19 2.11
N CYS A 872 16.90 0.63 1.04
CA CYS A 872 15.57 0.01 1.10
C CYS A 872 15.47 -1.15 2.10
N HIS A 873 16.55 -1.92 2.28
CA HIS A 873 16.60 -2.97 3.32
C HIS A 873 16.79 -2.38 4.74
N GLN A 874 17.46 -1.24 4.92
CA GLN A 874 17.49 -0.58 6.23
C GLN A 874 16.09 -0.11 6.62
N LYS A 875 15.32 0.43 5.67
CA LYS A 875 13.92 0.83 5.86
C LYS A 875 13.01 -0.36 6.16
N ALA A 876 13.09 -1.44 5.37
CA ALA A 876 12.25 -2.62 5.54
C ALA A 876 12.47 -3.35 6.88
N PHE A 877 13.70 -3.28 7.42
CA PHE A 877 14.07 -3.92 8.69
C PHE A 877 14.15 -2.94 9.88
N ASP A 878 13.62 -1.71 9.75
CA ASP A 878 13.59 -0.69 10.83
C ASP A 878 14.97 -0.30 11.40
N ALA A 879 16.01 -0.37 10.57
CA ALA A 879 17.38 -0.04 10.98
C ALA A 879 17.72 1.46 10.85
N MET A 880 16.87 2.27 10.20
CA MET A 880 17.15 3.69 9.96
C MET A 880 17.37 4.51 11.25
N GLY A 881 16.64 4.18 12.31
CA GLY A 881 16.83 4.86 13.59
C GLY A 881 18.24 4.66 14.18
N ALA A 882 18.88 3.51 13.93
CA ALA A 882 20.26 3.27 14.36
C ALA A 882 21.26 4.05 13.50
N VAL A 883 21.00 4.17 12.19
CA VAL A 883 21.81 4.97 11.27
C VAL A 883 21.84 6.44 11.69
N GLU A 884 20.66 7.02 11.94
CA GLU A 884 20.56 8.41 12.39
C GLU A 884 21.23 8.64 13.75
N LYS A 885 21.01 7.75 14.73
CA LYS A 885 21.64 7.85 16.05
C LYS A 885 23.17 7.81 15.96
N THR A 886 23.70 6.93 15.12
CA THR A 886 25.15 6.78 14.91
C THR A 886 25.75 8.05 14.30
N LEU A 887 25.13 8.62 13.26
CA LEU A 887 25.60 9.87 12.64
C LEU A 887 25.45 11.07 13.57
N ARG A 888 24.32 11.19 14.28
CA ARG A 888 24.08 12.29 15.24
C ARG A 888 25.01 12.26 16.45
N ALA A 889 25.66 11.12 16.71
CA ALA A 889 26.69 11.03 17.74
C ALA A 889 28.03 11.67 17.33
N VAL A 890 28.22 11.99 16.05
CA VAL A 890 29.37 12.78 15.58
C VAL A 890 29.15 14.25 15.97
N PRO A 891 30.00 14.83 16.84
CA PRO A 891 29.80 16.20 17.29
C PRO A 891 29.80 17.20 16.12
N GLY A 892 28.89 18.17 16.16
CA GLY A 892 28.77 19.20 15.12
C GLY A 892 28.31 18.73 13.74
N LEU A 893 27.86 17.47 13.58
CA LEU A 893 27.29 16.98 12.33
C LEU A 893 25.76 17.16 12.30
N GLU A 894 25.24 17.95 11.37
CA GLU A 894 23.80 18.11 11.18
C GLU A 894 23.26 17.05 10.20
N VAL A 895 22.48 16.09 10.72
CA VAL A 895 21.92 15.01 9.90
C VAL A 895 20.55 15.40 9.35
N ARG A 896 20.42 15.38 8.01
CA ARG A 896 19.17 15.65 7.27
C ARG A 896 18.74 14.41 6.49
N PRO A 897 17.79 13.60 6.99
CA PRO A 897 17.26 12.46 6.24
C PRO A 897 16.56 12.90 4.95
N ILE A 898 16.79 12.17 3.86
CA ILE A 898 16.08 12.33 2.60
C ILE A 898 14.87 11.39 2.61
N GLU A 899 13.67 11.96 2.62
CA GLU A 899 12.41 11.24 2.44
C GLU A 899 12.34 10.64 1.03
N SER A 900 12.66 9.36 0.91
CA SER A 900 12.71 8.66 -0.38
C SER A 900 12.24 7.21 -0.26
N SER A 901 11.85 6.62 -1.39
CA SER A 901 11.61 5.17 -1.47
C SER A 901 12.93 4.40 -1.70
N CYS A 902 12.98 3.50 -2.69
CA CYS A 902 14.19 2.87 -3.19
C CYS A 902 14.97 3.81 -4.11
N CYS A 903 16.31 3.69 -4.15
CA CYS A 903 17.16 4.41 -5.12
C CYS A 903 16.90 4.00 -6.58
N GLY A 904 16.25 2.86 -6.81
CA GLY A 904 15.96 2.33 -8.14
C GLY A 904 17.00 1.37 -8.71
N MET A 905 18.13 1.13 -8.02
CA MET A 905 19.18 0.22 -8.51
C MET A 905 18.98 -1.24 -8.11
N SER A 906 18.58 -1.50 -6.86
CA SER A 906 18.36 -2.85 -6.28
C SER A 906 19.34 -3.92 -6.77
N GLY A 907 20.58 -3.87 -6.27
CA GLY A 907 21.62 -4.76 -6.73
C GLY A 907 21.91 -4.51 -8.21
N ALA A 908 21.60 -5.48 -9.05
CA ALA A 908 21.93 -5.44 -10.47
C ALA A 908 20.84 -4.84 -11.40
N PHE A 909 19.62 -4.60 -10.88
CA PHE A 909 18.47 -4.16 -11.69
C PHE A 909 18.77 -2.88 -12.49
N GLY A 910 19.38 -1.87 -11.86
CA GLY A 910 19.64 -0.59 -12.53
C GLY A 910 20.81 -0.57 -13.52
N TYR A 911 21.58 -1.66 -13.66
CA TYR A 911 22.59 -1.79 -14.72
C TYR A 911 22.03 -2.40 -16.00
N GLY A 912 20.82 -2.94 -15.99
CA GLY A 912 20.24 -3.61 -17.16
C GLY A 912 19.81 -2.62 -18.24
N ALA A 913 20.14 -2.91 -19.50
CA ALA A 913 19.70 -2.10 -20.64
C ALA A 913 18.16 -1.97 -20.74
N ALA A 914 17.43 -3.03 -20.38
CA ALA A 914 15.96 -3.06 -20.40
C ALA A 914 15.30 -2.34 -19.21
N THR A 915 16.06 -2.00 -18.16
CA THR A 915 15.53 -1.56 -16.86
C THR A 915 16.07 -0.20 -16.42
N ILE A 916 17.07 0.34 -17.12
CA ILE A 916 17.74 1.59 -16.76
C ILE A 916 16.81 2.79 -16.74
N ASP A 917 15.86 2.92 -17.69
CA ASP A 917 14.96 4.08 -17.72
C ASP A 917 14.03 4.09 -16.50
N VAL A 918 13.49 2.93 -16.13
CA VAL A 918 12.69 2.78 -14.90
C VAL A 918 13.55 3.00 -13.66
N SER A 919 14.78 2.53 -13.66
CA SER A 919 15.73 2.71 -12.55
C SER A 919 16.04 4.20 -12.30
N LEU A 920 16.30 4.97 -13.36
CA LEU A 920 16.49 6.42 -13.28
C LEU A 920 15.20 7.11 -12.83
N ALA A 921 14.05 6.76 -13.42
CA ALA A 921 12.76 7.32 -13.03
C ALA A 921 12.45 7.10 -11.54
N MET A 922 12.80 5.95 -10.96
CA MET A 922 12.67 5.71 -9.52
C MET A 922 13.55 6.65 -8.68
N GLY A 923 14.80 6.88 -9.10
CA GLY A 923 15.70 7.83 -8.44
C GLY A 923 15.21 9.28 -8.52
N GLU A 924 14.59 9.65 -9.64
CA GLU A 924 14.04 10.97 -9.91
C GLU A 924 12.78 11.30 -9.11
N LEU A 925 12.14 10.32 -8.46
CA LEU A 925 10.95 10.57 -7.64
C LEU A 925 11.22 11.47 -6.42
N SER A 926 12.42 11.41 -5.83
CA SER A 926 12.75 12.14 -4.58
C SER A 926 14.25 12.22 -4.32
N LEU A 927 14.97 11.11 -4.50
CA LEU A 927 16.39 11.00 -4.12
C LEU A 927 17.29 11.93 -4.93
N LEU A 928 17.29 11.80 -6.26
CA LEU A 928 18.18 12.59 -7.13
C LEU A 928 17.87 14.10 -7.05
N PRO A 929 16.60 14.56 -7.05
CA PRO A 929 16.28 15.96 -6.80
C PRO A 929 16.81 16.49 -5.46
N ALA A 930 16.66 15.72 -4.37
CA ALA A 930 17.15 16.13 -3.06
C ALA A 930 18.69 16.25 -3.03
N VAL A 931 19.40 15.30 -3.64
CA VAL A 931 20.86 15.34 -3.73
C VAL A 931 21.35 16.52 -4.57
N ARG A 932 20.69 16.83 -5.69
CA ARG A 932 21.05 18.00 -6.52
C ARG A 932 20.81 19.34 -5.79
N LYS A 933 19.86 19.38 -4.84
CA LYS A 933 19.58 20.56 -4.01
C LYS A 933 20.57 20.75 -2.85
N ALA A 934 21.29 19.70 -2.44
CA ALA A 934 22.28 19.76 -1.38
C ALA A 934 23.47 20.67 -1.76
N ALA A 935 24.01 21.45 -0.81
CA ALA A 935 25.13 22.34 -1.09
C ALA A 935 26.39 21.55 -1.47
N ALA A 936 27.32 22.18 -2.18
CA ALA A 936 28.51 21.50 -2.73
C ALA A 936 29.38 20.87 -1.63
N ASN A 937 29.49 21.50 -0.46
CA ASN A 937 30.29 21.03 0.67
C ASN A 937 29.54 20.07 1.61
N ASP A 938 28.22 19.89 1.41
CA ASP A 938 27.43 18.96 2.21
C ASP A 938 27.82 17.51 1.88
N LEU A 939 27.82 16.66 2.90
CA LEU A 939 27.96 15.22 2.74
C LEU A 939 26.68 14.61 2.18
N VAL A 940 26.82 13.66 1.28
CA VAL A 940 25.75 12.75 0.87
C VAL A 940 26.09 11.37 1.43
N VAL A 941 25.21 10.80 2.23
CA VAL A 941 25.45 9.54 2.95
C VAL A 941 24.46 8.48 2.47
N ALA A 942 24.99 7.32 2.08
CA ALA A 942 24.20 6.15 1.70
C ALA A 942 25.02 4.87 1.91
N ASP A 943 24.47 3.87 2.59
CA ASP A 943 25.22 2.66 2.98
C ASP A 943 25.23 1.55 1.93
N GLY A 944 24.25 1.50 1.04
CA GLY A 944 24.23 0.51 -0.04
C GLY A 944 25.09 0.89 -1.25
N THR A 945 25.92 -0.04 -1.74
CA THR A 945 26.79 0.16 -2.92
C THR A 945 25.99 0.62 -4.14
N SER A 946 24.88 -0.05 -4.42
CA SER A 946 24.01 0.30 -5.54
C SER A 946 23.36 1.69 -5.37
N CYS A 947 23.06 2.13 -4.15
CA CYS A 947 22.53 3.49 -3.92
C CYS A 947 23.57 4.56 -4.27
N ARG A 948 24.84 4.36 -3.86
CA ARG A 948 25.93 5.28 -4.19
C ARG A 948 26.15 5.41 -5.70
N HIS A 949 26.10 4.30 -6.44
CA HIS A 949 26.19 4.35 -7.91
C HIS A 949 25.02 5.08 -8.58
N GLN A 950 23.79 4.94 -8.06
CA GLN A 950 22.66 5.74 -8.58
C GLN A 950 22.92 7.24 -8.40
N ILE A 951 23.44 7.63 -7.23
CA ILE A 951 23.70 9.03 -6.90
C ILE A 951 24.84 9.58 -7.75
N HIS A 952 25.91 8.80 -7.92
CA HIS A 952 27.03 9.14 -8.81
C HIS A 952 26.55 9.37 -10.25
N ASP A 953 25.92 8.36 -10.87
CA ASP A 953 25.53 8.44 -12.29
C ASP A 953 24.33 9.39 -12.52
N GLY A 954 23.42 9.53 -11.55
CA GLY A 954 22.16 10.28 -11.70
C GLY A 954 22.21 11.74 -11.23
N ALA A 955 23.12 12.07 -10.31
CA ALA A 955 23.26 13.42 -9.76
C ALA A 955 24.68 14.00 -9.87
N GLY A 956 25.67 13.22 -10.31
CA GLY A 956 27.07 13.66 -10.41
C GLY A 956 27.70 14.00 -9.06
N ARG A 957 27.19 13.40 -7.98
CA ARG A 957 27.67 13.60 -6.60
C ARG A 957 28.24 12.30 -6.05
N GLU A 958 29.29 12.41 -5.27
CA GLU A 958 29.84 11.28 -4.51
C GLU A 958 29.05 11.11 -3.20
N ALA A 959 28.58 9.89 -2.96
CA ALA A 959 27.96 9.51 -1.70
C ALA A 959 28.88 8.56 -0.93
N VAL A 960 28.98 8.73 0.38
CA VAL A 960 29.85 7.93 1.25
C VAL A 960 29.04 7.05 2.20
N HIS A 961 29.61 5.94 2.63
CA HIS A 961 29.03 5.11 3.70
C HIS A 961 29.17 5.81 5.05
N VAL A 962 28.21 5.63 5.97
CA VAL A 962 28.29 6.10 7.37
C VAL A 962 29.65 5.82 8.03
N VAL A 963 30.23 4.63 7.82
CA VAL A 963 31.51 4.26 8.46
C VAL A 963 32.68 5.13 8.00
N ARG A 964 32.64 5.65 6.77
CA ARG A 964 33.64 6.58 6.25
C ARG A 964 33.56 7.93 6.94
N VAL A 965 32.35 8.38 7.26
CA VAL A 965 32.11 9.61 8.03
C VAL A 965 32.65 9.46 9.44
N LEU A 966 32.40 8.32 10.09
CA LEU A 966 32.95 8.03 11.41
C LEU A 966 34.48 7.98 11.41
N ASP A 967 35.07 7.30 10.43
CA ASP A 967 36.52 7.17 10.29
C ASP A 967 37.21 8.52 10.03
N GLU A 968 36.63 9.38 9.17
CA GLU A 968 37.10 10.76 8.95
C GLU A 968 37.03 11.60 10.23
N ALA A 969 36.01 11.35 11.07
CA ALA A 969 35.84 12.03 12.33
C ALA A 969 36.72 11.48 13.47
N LEU A 970 37.38 10.32 13.33
CA LEU A 970 38.24 9.81 14.41
C LEU A 970 39.42 10.76 14.69
N LYS A 971 39.67 11.02 15.98
CA LYS A 971 40.92 11.66 16.42
C LYS A 971 42.09 10.72 16.12
N GLU A 972 43.13 11.21 15.45
CA GLU A 972 44.40 10.51 15.35
C GLU A 972 44.82 10.02 16.74
N MET A 973 44.91 8.70 16.90
CA MET A 973 45.49 8.12 18.10
C MET A 973 46.97 8.45 18.04
N GLY A 974 47.45 9.33 18.93
CA GLY A 974 48.87 9.55 19.11
C GLY A 974 49.56 8.20 19.28
N THR A 975 50.62 7.97 18.52
CA THR A 975 51.45 6.76 18.61
C THR A 975 51.77 6.52 20.08
N PRO A 976 51.52 5.33 20.66
CA PRO A 976 52.05 5.02 21.98
C PRO A 976 53.57 5.15 21.88
N THR A 977 54.16 5.97 22.74
CA THR A 977 55.62 6.08 22.86
C THR A 977 56.19 4.85 23.53
#